data_AF-A0A7Y2UDA9-F1
#
_entry.id   AF-A0A7Y2UDA9-F1
#
_cell.length_a   1.000
_cell.length_b   1.000
_cell.length_c   1.000
_cell.angle_alpha   90.00
_cell.angle_beta   90.00
_cell.angle_gamma   90.00
#
_symmetry.space_group_name_H-M   'P 1'
#
loop_
_entity.id
_entity.type
_entity.pdbx_description
1 polymer ?
#
loop_
_entity_poly.entity_id
_entity_poly.type
_entity_poly.pdbx_seq_one_letter_code
_entity_poly.pdbx_strand_id
1 'polypeptide(L)'
;MLQRILASLILFISPQLMADDSADTTDEKTGWDVSSAQYHTEEVLIDTTSTTWSNVTVSPDGKTLVFDMLGDIYSVPVSGGEATALTDGIEWNYQPTFSPDGSQIAFVSDRAGGDNLWVMNADGSEPHAITDEAEHLVHNPAWGPDGQFLVGRKGYYSTRSIAAGEIWMFHHGGGNGVNLIARPNAENDQKNRAEPVFSVDGKHVYFSTDITPGTVWQYNKDSVGSVFAIKRLELATGETTTVVSGPGGAIRPAPSPDGKSLAYLKRRPGLVTQLMVKDMESGLERLVFDGFERDLQESSGSEGNAPAFAWLPDGQSIAFWTAGKFHRVEVNSGEVSEIPVRVKAVKKVRPALRNKVKVAADEFEVNGIRWAAHTPDKQQVVFQALGYIYVKDLKSGKQQRLTRQTDHYEFYPVISPDGRSVLYTTWDDREFGAVRIARLKGGTSRVLTNQPGHYAEPAFSADGEQVVYRKFEGGYLLSPLWSLNPGIYQVAADGKSTPRLVSRTGAFPHFNADASRVFFTTNTGKRGTELLLSSVNLEGNDKRDHLQGAKATRFLVSPDERWVALTENFKTYVAPFFSNGKTITISGKTSEFSVAQVAARSTEFLHWSADSGSIDWSHGRHLYSRDLNQAFAFLQGAPETLPEPVETGLDLAFSHTGDKPAGTIALVGGQIVTMRDADQQQEVIEDGVVLIEGNRITAVGTRSEVSIPANAFELDVAGKTVLPGLIDAHAHGGMGSAEIMPQQNWMQLSNLAFGVTAIHDPSNDTSEFFAASELQKSGQLVAPRVFGTGTILYGAYVPGYSAETNSLEDAEFHLRRLKDVGAISVKSYNQPRREQRQQIIQAASELDMMVVPEGGMRFQHNMTMLVDGHTTMEHSVPVQNVYDDVKQLWSQVGTAYTPTFVVSYGGLMGEEYWYDRTNVWENPRLMRYSPKSRVYPRAIRRPKAPDSEYNHVFVARNAKALRDAG
;
A
#
# COMPACT_ATOMS: atom_id res chain seq x y z
N MET A 1 -78.23 -50.45 -3.58
CA MET A 1 -78.27 -49.30 -2.64
C MET A 1 -76.93 -49.26 -1.92
N LEU A 2 -76.00 -48.30 -2.03
CA LEU A 2 -75.64 -47.19 -2.94
C LEU A 2 -74.11 -47.39 -3.16
N GLN A 3 -73.62 -47.81 -4.34
CA GLN A 3 -72.96 -47.02 -5.42
C GLN A 3 -71.79 -46.09 -4.95
N ARG A 4 -70.51 -46.18 -5.38
CA ARG A 4 -69.77 -46.86 -6.48
C ARG A 4 -68.25 -46.97 -6.12
N ILE A 5 -67.59 -48.14 -6.19
CA ILE A 5 -66.59 -48.66 -7.20
C ILE A 5 -65.14 -48.11 -7.00
N LEU A 6 -63.99 -48.84 -6.97
CA LEU A 6 -63.48 -50.24 -7.01
C LEU A 6 -61.97 -50.12 -6.56
N ALA A 7 -61.34 -50.88 -5.62
CA ALA A 7 -60.80 -52.26 -5.66
C ALA A 7 -59.98 -52.61 -6.94
N SER A 8 -58.76 -53.19 -6.97
CA SER A 8 -57.82 -53.77 -5.98
C SER A 8 -56.51 -54.18 -6.73
N LEU A 9 -55.34 -54.32 -6.06
CA LEU A 9 -54.65 -55.61 -5.79
C LEU A 9 -53.25 -55.42 -5.14
N ILE A 10 -52.75 -56.51 -4.56
CA ILE A 10 -51.74 -56.67 -3.50
C ILE A 10 -50.53 -57.49 -4.06
N LEU A 11 -49.28 -57.24 -3.60
CA LEU A 11 -48.33 -58.19 -2.94
C LEU A 11 -46.82 -57.89 -3.12
N PHE A 12 -46.11 -58.27 -2.03
CA PHE A 12 -44.70 -58.20 -1.59
C PHE A 12 -43.55 -58.59 -2.54
N ILE A 13 -42.33 -58.07 -2.26
CA ILE A 13 -41.09 -58.79 -1.77
C ILE A 13 -39.87 -57.82 -1.59
N SER A 14 -39.35 -57.76 -0.34
CA SER A 14 -37.95 -57.65 0.21
C SER A 14 -36.87 -56.65 -0.32
N PRO A 15 -35.68 -56.51 0.33
CA PRO A 15 -35.38 -56.06 1.70
C PRO A 15 -34.34 -54.89 1.76
N GLN A 16 -34.13 -54.34 2.97
CA GLN A 16 -33.10 -53.34 3.31
C GLN A 16 -31.66 -53.80 2.99
N LEU A 17 -30.86 -52.87 2.48
CA LEU A 17 -29.39 -52.90 2.53
C LEU A 17 -28.89 -51.50 2.90
N MET A 18 -27.94 -51.48 3.81
CA MET A 18 -27.43 -50.34 4.56
C MET A 18 -26.71 -49.34 3.66
N ALA A 19 -27.00 -48.05 3.82
CA ALA A 19 -26.11 -46.98 3.41
C ALA A 19 -25.33 -46.56 4.66
N ASP A 20 -24.03 -46.80 4.61
CA ASP A 20 -23.04 -46.33 5.57
C ASP A 20 -23.04 -44.80 5.65
N ASP A 21 -22.86 -44.31 6.87
CA ASP A 21 -22.55 -42.93 7.20
C ASP A 21 -21.29 -42.46 6.46
N SER A 22 -21.43 -41.82 5.30
CA SER A 22 -20.44 -40.83 4.86
C SER A 22 -20.93 -39.48 5.36
N ALA A 23 -20.39 -39.07 6.50
CA ALA A 23 -20.44 -37.69 6.95
C ALA A 23 -19.88 -36.81 5.83
N ASP A 24 -20.78 -36.18 5.08
CA ASP A 24 -20.47 -35.00 4.27
C ASP A 24 -20.14 -33.88 5.27
N THR A 25 -18.89 -33.84 5.70
CA THR A 25 -18.29 -32.62 6.25
C THR A 25 -18.17 -31.66 5.08
N THR A 26 -19.29 -30.99 4.80
CA THR A 26 -19.21 -29.67 4.21
C THR A 26 -18.43 -28.84 5.22
N ASP A 27 -17.13 -28.65 4.96
CA ASP A 27 -16.36 -27.59 5.60
C ASP A 27 -17.05 -26.27 5.25
N GLU A 28 -18.00 -25.86 6.09
CA GLU A 28 -18.36 -24.46 6.22
C GLU A 28 -17.05 -23.74 6.54
N LYS A 29 -16.43 -23.13 5.53
CA LYS A 29 -15.46 -22.06 5.76
C LYS A 29 -16.21 -21.00 6.57
N THR A 30 -16.08 -21.04 7.88
CA THR A 30 -16.59 -20.00 8.77
C THR A 30 -15.92 -18.70 8.34
N GLY A 31 -16.67 -17.84 7.65
CA GLY A 31 -16.15 -16.55 7.17
C GLY A 31 -15.64 -15.70 8.33
N TRP A 32 -14.59 -14.91 8.09
CA TRP A 32 -14.09 -13.98 9.08
C TRP A 32 -15.17 -12.93 9.37
N ASP A 33 -15.60 -12.84 10.63
CA ASP A 33 -16.54 -11.82 11.09
C ASP A 33 -15.79 -10.74 11.88
N VAL A 34 -15.98 -9.48 11.47
CA VAL A 34 -15.34 -8.30 12.08
C VAL A 34 -15.84 -8.09 13.52
N SER A 35 -17.12 -8.43 13.76
CA SER A 35 -17.84 -8.17 15.00
C SER A 35 -17.48 -9.16 16.11
N SER A 36 -17.02 -10.36 15.75
CA SER A 36 -16.54 -11.35 16.69
C SER A 36 -15.03 -11.23 16.89
N ALA A 37 -14.64 -10.98 18.14
CA ALA A 37 -13.24 -10.92 18.50
C ALA A 37 -12.61 -12.33 18.37
N GLN A 38 -11.83 -12.53 17.31
CA GLN A 38 -11.04 -13.74 17.08
C GLN A 38 -9.67 -13.69 17.80
N TYR A 39 -9.45 -12.66 18.60
CA TYR A 39 -8.18 -12.32 19.23
C TYR A 39 -8.42 -11.71 20.62
N HIS A 40 -7.36 -11.66 21.44
CA HIS A 40 -7.40 -10.97 22.72
C HIS A 40 -7.68 -9.47 22.53
N THR A 41 -8.64 -8.94 23.29
CA THR A 41 -8.98 -7.52 23.31
C THR A 41 -8.80 -6.95 24.71
N GLU A 42 -8.50 -5.66 24.77
CA GLU A 42 -8.45 -4.85 25.98
C GLU A 42 -9.55 -3.79 25.93
N GLU A 43 -9.96 -3.30 27.09
CA GLU A 43 -10.96 -2.25 27.21
C GLU A 43 -10.29 -0.89 27.43
N VAL A 44 -10.77 0.11 26.69
CA VAL A 44 -10.39 1.50 26.79
C VAL A 44 -11.58 2.30 27.28
N LEU A 45 -11.38 3.10 28.32
CA LEU A 45 -12.43 3.94 28.89
C LEU A 45 -12.40 5.32 28.25
N ILE A 46 -13.57 5.81 27.83
CA ILE A 46 -13.78 7.15 27.31
C ILE A 46 -14.81 7.86 28.19
N ASP A 47 -14.47 9.04 28.71
CA ASP A 47 -15.39 9.96 29.39
C ASP A 47 -15.08 11.38 28.90
N THR A 48 -15.89 11.88 27.99
CA THR A 48 -15.58 13.10 27.24
C THR A 48 -16.77 14.02 27.10
N THR A 49 -16.48 15.32 26.99
CA THR A 49 -17.45 16.35 26.55
C THR A 49 -17.05 16.95 25.21
N SER A 50 -16.03 16.41 24.55
CA SER A 50 -15.60 16.86 23.23
C SER A 50 -15.27 15.69 22.32
N THR A 51 -15.79 15.74 21.09
CA THR A 51 -15.64 14.66 20.11
C THR A 51 -14.86 15.13 18.90
N THR A 52 -14.31 14.21 18.11
CA THR A 52 -13.58 14.49 16.88
C THR A 52 -14.39 14.01 15.67
N TRP A 53 -14.70 14.92 14.76
CA TRP A 53 -15.34 14.64 13.46
C TRP A 53 -16.71 13.95 13.56
N SER A 54 -17.63 14.46 14.38
CA SER A 54 -18.97 13.87 14.56
C SER A 54 -19.98 14.36 13.52
N ASN A 55 -20.62 13.45 12.76
CA ASN A 55 -21.76 13.80 11.92
C ASN A 55 -23.00 13.97 12.80
N VAL A 56 -23.89 14.89 12.44
CA VAL A 56 -25.08 15.24 13.22
C VAL A 56 -26.35 15.10 12.39
N THR A 57 -27.37 14.48 12.97
CA THR A 57 -28.74 14.48 12.47
C THR A 57 -29.73 14.77 13.60
N VAL A 58 -30.91 15.31 13.28
CA VAL A 58 -31.96 15.67 14.24
C VAL A 58 -33.24 14.94 13.86
N SER A 59 -33.97 14.44 14.85
CA SER A 59 -35.24 13.75 14.64
C SER A 59 -36.28 14.66 13.97
N PRO A 60 -37.20 14.13 13.15
CA PRO A 60 -38.23 14.95 12.49
C PRO A 60 -39.15 15.72 13.46
N ASP A 61 -39.26 15.26 14.72
CA ASP A 61 -40.00 15.97 15.78
C ASP A 61 -39.17 17.03 16.52
N GLY A 62 -37.88 17.16 16.19
CA GLY A 62 -36.97 18.18 16.68
C GLY A 62 -36.48 17.97 18.12
N LYS A 63 -36.72 16.80 18.73
CA LYS A 63 -36.40 16.56 20.15
C LYS A 63 -35.08 15.84 20.39
N THR A 64 -34.63 15.04 19.44
CA THR A 64 -33.47 14.15 19.60
C THR A 64 -32.41 14.50 18.58
N LEU A 65 -31.16 14.59 19.04
CA LEU A 65 -29.97 14.69 18.22
C LEU A 65 -29.27 13.32 18.22
N VAL A 66 -28.88 12.85 17.04
CA VAL A 66 -28.07 11.63 16.88
C VAL A 66 -26.75 11.99 16.23
N PHE A 67 -25.66 11.40 16.72
CA PHE A 67 -24.31 11.65 16.23
C PHE A 67 -23.42 10.41 16.33
N ASP A 68 -22.29 10.42 15.62
CA ASP A 68 -21.25 9.39 15.73
C ASP A 68 -20.00 9.86 16.50
N MET A 69 -19.38 8.92 17.23
CA MET A 69 -18.09 9.10 17.90
C MET A 69 -17.37 7.74 17.99
N LEU A 70 -16.13 7.66 17.50
CA LEU A 70 -15.26 6.47 17.61
C LEU A 70 -15.95 5.13 17.26
N GLY A 71 -16.68 5.11 16.14
CA GLY A 71 -17.33 3.91 15.62
C GLY A 71 -18.67 3.56 16.28
N ASP A 72 -19.18 4.39 17.17
CA ASP A 72 -20.49 4.22 17.79
C ASP A 72 -21.44 5.36 17.45
N ILE A 73 -22.74 5.04 17.40
CA ILE A 73 -23.84 6.00 17.23
C ILE A 73 -24.46 6.28 18.60
N TYR A 74 -24.69 7.56 18.90
CA TYR A 74 -25.24 8.03 20.16
C TYR A 74 -26.48 8.88 19.92
N SER A 75 -27.39 8.85 20.90
CA SER A 75 -28.57 9.73 20.96
C SER A 75 -28.53 10.62 22.20
N VAL A 76 -29.03 11.85 22.07
CA VAL A 76 -29.13 12.83 23.17
C VAL A 76 -30.30 13.77 22.90
N PRO A 77 -30.97 14.33 23.92
CA PRO A 77 -31.91 15.43 23.69
C PRO A 77 -31.24 16.58 22.93
N VAL A 78 -31.98 17.29 22.07
CA VAL A 78 -31.46 18.44 21.31
C VAL A 78 -30.97 19.58 22.22
N SER A 79 -31.40 19.61 23.48
CA SER A 79 -30.93 20.52 24.53
C SER A 79 -29.59 20.12 25.15
N GLY A 80 -29.05 18.95 24.80
CA GLY A 80 -27.86 18.37 25.42
C GLY A 80 -28.16 17.47 26.62
N GLY A 81 -27.11 16.88 27.18
CA GLY A 81 -27.15 15.96 28.31
C GLY A 81 -26.08 14.85 28.25
N GLU A 82 -26.28 13.81 29.04
CA GLU A 82 -25.52 12.55 28.92
C GLU A 82 -26.10 11.75 27.75
N ALA A 83 -25.23 11.35 26.80
CA ALA A 83 -25.63 10.64 25.60
C ALA A 83 -25.81 9.14 25.87
N THR A 84 -26.77 8.53 25.17
CA THR A 84 -27.04 7.09 25.22
C THR A 84 -26.50 6.43 23.96
N ALA A 85 -25.67 5.40 24.10
CA ALA A 85 -25.20 4.59 22.98
C ALA A 85 -26.36 3.81 22.35
N LEU A 86 -26.46 3.87 21.02
CA LEU A 86 -27.33 3.02 20.20
C LEU A 86 -26.55 1.82 19.64
N THR A 87 -25.21 1.93 19.57
CA THR A 87 -24.28 0.86 19.21
C THR A 87 -23.06 0.91 20.13
N ASP A 88 -22.47 -0.24 20.45
CA ASP A 88 -21.32 -0.34 21.38
C ASP A 88 -20.33 -1.48 21.01
N GLY A 89 -20.38 -1.93 19.76
CA GLY A 89 -19.59 -3.04 19.23
C GLY A 89 -18.17 -2.66 18.79
N ILE A 90 -17.47 -3.65 18.23
CA ILE A 90 -16.14 -3.43 17.62
C ILE A 90 -16.25 -2.99 16.16
N GLU A 91 -17.36 -3.32 15.49
CA GLU A 91 -17.72 -2.78 14.19
C GLU A 91 -17.75 -1.24 14.24
N TRP A 92 -17.44 -0.61 13.11
CA TRP A 92 -17.31 0.84 13.01
C TRP A 92 -18.53 1.45 12.36
N ASN A 93 -19.37 2.11 13.17
CA ASN A 93 -20.62 2.73 12.76
C ASN A 93 -20.49 4.26 12.73
N TYR A 94 -20.94 4.91 11.65
CA TYR A 94 -20.84 6.36 11.48
C TYR A 94 -21.85 6.90 10.45
N GLN A 95 -21.95 8.24 10.33
CA GLN A 95 -22.88 8.93 9.42
C GLN A 95 -24.36 8.58 9.60
N PRO A 96 -24.91 8.72 10.82
CA PRO A 96 -26.33 8.47 11.05
C PRO A 96 -27.22 9.51 10.37
N THR A 97 -28.37 9.07 9.86
CA THR A 97 -29.46 9.92 9.35
C THR A 97 -30.82 9.33 9.68
N PHE A 98 -31.73 10.14 10.23
CA PHE A 98 -33.11 9.72 10.49
C PHE A 98 -33.90 9.51 9.21
N SER A 99 -34.80 8.52 9.23
CA SER A 99 -35.89 8.41 8.25
C SER A 99 -36.86 9.59 8.38
N PRO A 100 -37.63 9.93 7.32
CA PRO A 100 -38.54 11.08 7.36
C PRO A 100 -39.63 11.01 8.44
N ASP A 101 -40.00 9.79 8.84
CA ASP A 101 -40.97 9.52 9.91
C ASP A 101 -40.31 9.39 11.30
N GLY A 102 -38.97 9.36 11.36
CA GLY A 102 -38.19 9.24 12.59
C GLY A 102 -38.20 7.85 13.23
N SER A 103 -38.75 6.83 12.56
CA SER A 103 -38.82 5.47 13.11
C SER A 103 -37.51 4.70 12.99
N GLN A 104 -36.65 5.08 12.03
CA GLN A 104 -35.42 4.38 11.69
C GLN A 104 -34.24 5.34 11.53
N ILE A 105 -33.03 4.79 11.64
CA ILE A 105 -31.76 5.48 11.39
C ILE A 105 -30.98 4.68 10.34
N ALA A 106 -30.59 5.34 9.25
CA ALA A 106 -29.61 4.79 8.31
C ALA A 106 -28.21 5.25 8.70
N PHE A 107 -27.21 4.40 8.50
CA PHE A 107 -25.82 4.65 8.85
C PHE A 107 -24.86 3.81 8.00
N VAL A 108 -23.56 4.10 8.10
CA VAL A 108 -22.50 3.28 7.51
C VAL A 108 -21.96 2.32 8.57
N SER A 109 -21.76 1.05 8.21
CA SER A 109 -21.11 0.07 9.07
C SER A 109 -20.16 -0.84 8.28
N ASP A 110 -19.03 -1.21 8.90
CA ASP A 110 -18.05 -2.16 8.38
C ASP A 110 -18.26 -3.60 8.87
N ARG A 111 -19.40 -3.88 9.52
CA ARG A 111 -19.72 -5.18 10.14
C ARG A 111 -19.58 -6.37 9.18
N ALA A 112 -19.90 -6.17 7.90
CA ALA A 112 -19.75 -7.18 6.84
C ALA A 112 -18.36 -7.17 6.17
N GLY A 113 -17.37 -6.54 6.80
CA GLY A 113 -16.02 -6.36 6.27
C GLY A 113 -15.82 -5.02 5.57
N GLY A 114 -16.63 -4.72 4.57
CA GLY A 114 -16.62 -3.42 3.86
C GLY A 114 -17.64 -2.42 4.41
N ASP A 115 -17.34 -1.12 4.31
CA ASP A 115 -18.29 -0.04 4.58
C ASP A 115 -19.53 -0.17 3.67
N ASN A 116 -20.68 -0.41 4.31
CA ASN A 116 -21.96 -0.59 3.66
C ASN A 116 -23.04 0.27 4.32
N LEU A 117 -24.18 0.46 3.65
CA LEU A 117 -25.33 1.14 4.23
C LEU A 117 -26.15 0.15 5.06
N TRP A 118 -26.49 0.55 6.28
CA TRP A 118 -27.29 -0.21 7.23
C TRP A 118 -28.43 0.64 7.74
N VAL A 119 -29.49 -0.02 8.21
CA VAL A 119 -30.62 0.61 8.88
C VAL A 119 -30.89 -0.11 10.19
N MET A 120 -31.29 0.66 11.21
CA MET A 120 -31.77 0.17 12.51
C MET A 120 -32.99 0.97 12.94
N ASN A 121 -33.76 0.44 13.88
CA ASN A 121 -34.80 1.20 14.57
C ASN A 121 -34.18 2.39 15.31
N ALA A 122 -34.95 3.47 15.54
CA ALA A 122 -34.46 4.69 16.19
C ALA A 122 -33.96 4.47 17.64
N ASP A 123 -34.29 3.35 18.27
CA ASP A 123 -33.79 2.92 19.57
C ASP A 123 -32.51 2.06 19.52
N GLY A 124 -31.97 1.81 18.32
CA GLY A 124 -30.77 1.01 18.08
C GLY A 124 -31.04 -0.47 17.79
N SER A 125 -32.30 -0.93 17.87
CA SER A 125 -32.63 -2.35 17.65
C SER A 125 -32.71 -2.74 16.16
N GLU A 126 -32.62 -4.05 15.90
CA GLU A 126 -32.81 -4.67 14.57
C GLU A 126 -31.94 -4.10 13.42
N PRO A 127 -30.61 -3.96 13.62
CA PRO A 127 -29.74 -3.49 12.55
C PRO A 127 -29.65 -4.53 11.41
N HIS A 128 -29.86 -4.09 10.17
CA HIS A 128 -29.74 -4.91 8.97
C HIS A 128 -29.10 -4.14 7.80
N ALA A 129 -28.42 -4.87 6.92
CA ALA A 129 -27.72 -4.30 5.78
C ALA A 129 -28.70 -3.95 4.65
N ILE A 130 -28.48 -2.80 4.02
CA ILE A 130 -29.15 -2.37 2.78
C ILE A 130 -28.30 -2.71 1.56
N THR A 131 -26.98 -2.63 1.72
CA THR A 131 -25.98 -2.96 0.68
C THR A 131 -25.01 -4.02 1.21
N ASP A 132 -24.48 -4.83 0.29
CA ASP A 132 -23.49 -5.88 0.57
C ASP A 132 -22.33 -5.79 -0.45
N GLU A 133 -21.72 -4.61 -0.53
CA GLU A 133 -20.58 -4.35 -1.39
C GLU A 133 -19.29 -4.83 -0.73
N ALA A 134 -18.63 -5.80 -1.36
CA ALA A 134 -17.28 -6.22 -0.97
C ALA A 134 -16.22 -5.28 -1.57
N GLU A 135 -16.33 -4.91 -2.85
CA GLU A 135 -15.26 -4.20 -3.55
C GLU A 135 -15.45 -2.67 -3.59
N HIS A 136 -16.70 -2.21 -3.51
CA HIS A 136 -17.07 -0.83 -3.80
C HIS A 136 -17.79 -0.17 -2.62
N LEU A 137 -16.99 0.23 -1.62
CA LEU A 137 -17.45 0.81 -0.37
C LEU A 137 -18.50 1.92 -0.57
N VAL A 138 -19.54 1.92 0.27
CA VAL A 138 -20.69 2.84 0.18
C VAL A 138 -20.74 3.76 1.40
N HIS A 139 -20.91 5.06 1.16
CA HIS A 139 -20.88 6.11 2.19
C HIS A 139 -22.00 7.13 2.01
N ASN A 140 -22.16 8.04 2.97
CA ASN A 140 -23.05 9.21 2.91
C ASN A 140 -24.53 8.86 2.62
N PRO A 141 -25.18 8.04 3.46
CA PRO A 141 -26.61 7.76 3.29
C PRO A 141 -27.46 9.03 3.45
N ALA A 142 -28.51 9.16 2.64
CA ALA A 142 -29.57 10.13 2.83
C ALA A 142 -30.92 9.56 2.41
N TRP A 143 -31.94 9.71 3.26
CA TRP A 143 -33.29 9.21 2.98
C TRP A 143 -34.02 10.06 1.94
N GLY A 144 -34.79 9.40 1.09
CA GLY A 144 -35.83 10.00 0.28
C GLY A 144 -37.00 10.44 1.16
N PRO A 145 -37.75 11.49 0.75
CA PRO A 145 -38.87 12.02 1.55
C PRO A 145 -40.04 11.04 1.71
N ASP A 146 -40.11 9.99 0.89
CA ASP A 146 -41.09 8.91 0.98
C ASP A 146 -40.71 7.79 1.97
N GLY A 147 -39.48 7.83 2.52
CA GLY A 147 -38.93 6.81 3.40
C GLY A 147 -38.71 5.46 2.73
N GLN A 148 -38.82 5.34 1.40
CA GLN A 148 -38.64 4.07 0.67
C GLN A 148 -37.24 3.94 0.06
N PHE A 149 -36.58 5.05 -0.22
CA PHE A 149 -35.28 5.04 -0.90
C PHE A 149 -34.21 5.74 -0.07
N LEU A 150 -32.97 5.30 -0.27
CA LEU A 150 -31.75 5.92 0.22
C LEU A 150 -30.87 6.27 -0.98
N VAL A 151 -30.19 7.40 -0.93
CA VAL A 151 -29.06 7.68 -1.83
C VAL A 151 -27.75 7.56 -1.07
N GLY A 152 -26.70 7.14 -1.77
CA GLY A 152 -25.37 6.98 -1.20
C GLY A 152 -24.29 7.14 -2.26
N ARG A 153 -23.07 7.37 -1.79
CA ARG A 153 -21.86 7.45 -2.60
C ARG A 153 -21.23 6.06 -2.68
N LYS A 154 -21.12 5.50 -3.89
CA LYS A 154 -20.43 4.22 -4.13
C LYS A 154 -19.02 4.47 -4.69
N GLY A 155 -18.00 3.86 -4.09
CA GLY A 155 -16.60 4.11 -4.38
C GLY A 155 -15.93 3.07 -5.29
N TYR A 156 -15.27 3.50 -6.36
CA TYR A 156 -14.56 2.63 -7.31
C TYR A 156 -13.05 2.86 -7.28
N TYR A 157 -12.29 1.82 -6.95
CA TYR A 157 -10.84 1.85 -6.98
C TYR A 157 -10.29 1.57 -8.39
N SER A 158 -9.10 2.09 -8.68
CA SER A 158 -8.39 1.85 -9.94
C SER A 158 -6.96 1.38 -9.64
N THR A 159 -5.96 1.85 -10.41
CA THR A 159 -4.55 1.69 -10.05
C THR A 159 -4.14 2.48 -8.81
N ARG A 160 -5.03 3.35 -8.31
CA ARG A 160 -4.91 4.03 -7.03
C ARG A 160 -5.97 3.55 -6.03
N SER A 161 -5.56 3.50 -4.77
CA SER A 161 -6.38 3.21 -3.59
C SER A 161 -7.27 4.39 -3.14
N ILE A 162 -7.48 5.39 -4.01
CA ILE A 162 -8.41 6.49 -3.77
C ILE A 162 -9.63 6.22 -4.63
N ALA A 163 -10.76 5.93 -3.98
CA ALA A 163 -11.99 5.58 -4.68
C ALA A 163 -12.61 6.81 -5.38
N ALA A 164 -12.86 6.66 -6.68
CA ALA A 164 -13.70 7.58 -7.45
C ALA A 164 -15.16 7.40 -7.00
N GLY A 165 -15.91 8.49 -6.84
CA GLY A 165 -17.29 8.43 -6.36
C GLY A 165 -18.31 8.38 -7.49
N GLU A 166 -19.36 7.59 -7.29
CA GLU A 166 -20.63 7.61 -8.03
C GLU A 166 -21.78 7.82 -7.05
N ILE A 167 -22.92 8.34 -7.52
CA ILE A 167 -24.13 8.48 -6.70
C ILE A 167 -25.12 7.40 -7.09
N TRP A 168 -25.56 6.63 -6.11
CA TRP A 168 -26.46 5.49 -6.27
C TRP A 168 -27.69 5.65 -5.41
N MET A 169 -28.80 5.05 -5.85
CA MET A 169 -30.06 4.98 -5.12
C MET A 169 -30.40 3.53 -4.79
N PHE A 170 -30.80 3.28 -3.56
CA PHE A 170 -31.10 1.96 -3.01
C PHE A 170 -32.51 1.97 -2.42
N HIS A 171 -33.23 0.86 -2.52
CA HIS A 171 -34.49 0.69 -1.81
C HIS A 171 -34.21 0.22 -0.37
N HIS A 172 -34.95 0.70 0.61
CA HIS A 172 -34.74 0.35 2.03
C HIS A 172 -34.91 -1.15 2.34
N GLY A 173 -35.69 -1.85 1.52
CA GLY A 173 -35.82 -3.31 1.58
C GLY A 173 -34.67 -4.10 0.91
N GLY A 174 -33.62 -3.44 0.42
CA GLY A 174 -32.45 -4.04 -0.21
C GLY A 174 -32.43 -4.05 -1.74
N GLY A 175 -31.43 -4.75 -2.31
CA GLY A 175 -31.15 -4.85 -3.75
C GLY A 175 -29.89 -4.11 -4.19
N ASN A 176 -29.44 -4.33 -5.43
CA ASN A 176 -28.14 -3.81 -5.92
C ASN A 176 -28.09 -2.30 -6.20
N GLY A 177 -29.21 -1.60 -6.04
CA GLY A 177 -29.35 -0.18 -6.33
C GLY A 177 -29.34 0.19 -7.81
N VAL A 178 -29.54 1.48 -8.07
CA VAL A 178 -29.54 2.11 -9.39
C VAL A 178 -28.54 3.25 -9.41
N ASN A 179 -27.66 3.27 -10.41
CA ASN A 179 -26.70 4.35 -10.61
C ASN A 179 -27.42 5.61 -11.09
N LEU A 180 -27.40 6.67 -10.29
CA LEU A 180 -27.97 7.97 -10.65
C LEU A 180 -26.94 8.86 -11.36
N ILE A 181 -25.69 8.85 -10.88
CA ILE A 181 -24.59 9.66 -11.43
C ILE A 181 -23.34 8.79 -11.58
N ALA A 182 -23.08 8.40 -12.82
CA ALA A 182 -21.91 7.63 -13.21
C ALA A 182 -20.64 8.51 -13.34
N ARG A 183 -19.48 7.85 -13.33
CA ARG A 183 -18.20 8.48 -13.68
C ARG A 183 -18.14 8.82 -15.18
N PRO A 184 -17.95 10.09 -15.59
CA PRO A 184 -17.91 10.48 -17.01
C PRO A 184 -16.85 9.77 -17.86
N ASN A 185 -15.72 9.37 -17.27
CA ASN A 185 -14.63 8.68 -17.96
C ASN A 185 -14.46 7.22 -17.49
N ALA A 186 -15.51 6.64 -16.89
CA ALA A 186 -15.53 5.27 -16.38
C ALA A 186 -14.28 4.95 -15.53
N GLU A 187 -13.58 3.86 -15.85
CA GLU A 187 -12.42 3.36 -15.09
C GLU A 187 -11.22 4.31 -15.05
N ASN A 188 -11.12 5.26 -16.00
CA ASN A 188 -10.06 6.26 -16.04
C ASN A 188 -10.34 7.48 -15.16
N ASP A 189 -11.55 7.57 -14.59
CA ASP A 189 -11.95 8.65 -13.71
C ASP A 189 -11.67 8.31 -12.25
N GLN A 190 -10.91 9.20 -11.61
CA GLN A 190 -10.55 9.18 -10.19
C GLN A 190 -11.17 10.35 -9.42
N LYS A 191 -12.05 11.14 -10.04
CA LYS A 191 -12.72 12.27 -9.38
C LYS A 191 -13.82 11.79 -8.45
N ASN A 192 -14.01 12.53 -7.36
CA ASN A 192 -14.97 12.19 -6.33
C ASN A 192 -16.31 12.91 -6.54
N ARG A 193 -17.40 12.19 -6.32
CA ARG A 193 -18.78 12.67 -6.20
C ARG A 193 -19.31 12.10 -4.91
N ALA A 194 -19.82 12.94 -4.03
CA ALA A 194 -20.14 12.54 -2.66
C ALA A 194 -21.26 13.39 -2.07
N GLU A 195 -21.66 13.05 -0.84
CA GLU A 195 -22.60 13.82 -0.03
C GLU A 195 -23.96 14.04 -0.72
N PRO A 196 -24.62 12.99 -1.25
CA PRO A 196 -25.92 13.14 -1.89
C PRO A 196 -27.02 13.43 -0.86
N VAL A 197 -28.02 14.22 -1.26
CA VAL A 197 -29.24 14.48 -0.46
C VAL A 197 -30.43 14.78 -1.39
N PHE A 198 -31.61 14.31 -1.04
CA PHE A 198 -32.83 14.61 -1.78
C PHE A 198 -33.31 16.05 -1.57
N SER A 199 -33.98 16.62 -2.57
CA SER A 199 -34.89 17.75 -2.32
C SER A 199 -36.09 17.28 -1.48
N VAL A 200 -36.66 18.18 -0.68
CA VAL A 200 -37.82 17.87 0.18
C VAL A 200 -39.01 17.34 -0.63
N ASP A 201 -39.20 17.81 -1.86
CA ASP A 201 -40.27 17.35 -2.76
C ASP A 201 -39.94 16.05 -3.51
N GLY A 202 -38.75 15.47 -3.31
CA GLY A 202 -38.33 14.20 -3.89
C GLY A 202 -38.03 14.24 -5.38
N LYS A 203 -37.99 15.42 -6.02
CA LYS A 203 -37.74 15.54 -7.46
C LYS A 203 -36.27 15.63 -7.85
N HIS A 204 -35.43 16.03 -6.90
CA HIS A 204 -34.01 16.27 -7.18
C HIS A 204 -33.11 15.56 -6.19
N VAL A 205 -31.87 15.31 -6.63
CA VAL A 205 -30.76 14.91 -5.76
C VAL A 205 -29.64 15.95 -5.88
N TYR A 206 -29.28 16.60 -4.78
CA TYR A 206 -28.10 17.45 -4.68
C TYR A 206 -26.88 16.62 -4.30
N PHE A 207 -25.70 16.97 -4.79
CA PHE A 207 -24.46 16.28 -4.44
C PHE A 207 -23.23 17.16 -4.69
N SER A 208 -22.15 16.89 -3.96
CA SER A 208 -20.86 17.54 -4.15
C SER A 208 -20.04 16.81 -5.22
N THR A 209 -19.38 17.55 -6.12
CA THR A 209 -18.53 16.97 -7.16
C THR A 209 -17.21 17.69 -7.29
N ASP A 210 -16.11 16.94 -7.41
CA ASP A 210 -14.78 17.47 -7.72
C ASP A 210 -14.78 17.94 -9.18
N ILE A 211 -14.57 19.24 -9.39
CA ILE A 211 -14.58 19.88 -10.72
C ILE A 211 -13.17 20.28 -11.19
N THR A 212 -12.12 19.84 -10.49
CA THR A 212 -10.74 20.12 -10.92
C THR A 212 -10.45 19.48 -12.27
N PRO A 213 -9.60 20.10 -13.13
CA PRO A 213 -9.33 19.59 -14.46
C PRO A 213 -8.77 18.16 -14.51
N GLY A 214 -8.96 17.49 -15.64
CA GLY A 214 -8.46 16.13 -15.91
C GLY A 214 -9.30 15.03 -15.26
N THR A 215 -8.83 13.78 -15.38
CA THR A 215 -9.56 12.59 -14.87
C THR A 215 -8.92 12.00 -13.62
N VAL A 216 -7.67 12.38 -13.31
CA VAL A 216 -6.91 11.82 -12.18
C VAL A 216 -7.11 12.65 -10.91
N TRP A 217 -7.02 11.99 -9.76
CA TRP A 217 -6.98 12.64 -8.47
C TRP A 217 -5.63 13.39 -8.29
N GLN A 218 -5.65 14.52 -7.58
CA GLN A 218 -4.50 15.42 -7.43
C GLN A 218 -4.25 15.71 -5.95
N TYR A 219 -2.98 15.63 -5.53
CA TYR A 219 -2.50 16.21 -4.27
C TYR A 219 -2.54 17.74 -4.36
N ASN A 220 -2.66 18.41 -3.21
CA ASN A 220 -2.46 19.86 -3.06
C ASN A 220 -3.29 20.67 -4.07
N LYS A 221 -4.57 20.31 -4.22
CA LYS A 221 -5.50 21.03 -5.10
C LYS A 221 -5.53 22.50 -4.71
N ASP A 222 -5.66 23.39 -5.68
CA ASP A 222 -5.69 24.83 -5.43
C ASP A 222 -6.89 25.21 -4.54
N SER A 223 -6.61 25.45 -3.25
CA SER A 223 -7.57 25.69 -2.17
C SER A 223 -8.37 26.99 -2.34
N VAL A 224 -7.83 27.97 -3.09
CA VAL A 224 -8.50 29.25 -3.37
C VAL A 224 -9.32 29.19 -4.67
N GLY A 225 -9.05 28.19 -5.51
CA GLY A 225 -9.86 27.86 -6.68
C GLY A 225 -11.21 27.22 -6.32
N SER A 226 -11.94 26.77 -7.34
CA SER A 226 -13.17 26.01 -7.16
C SER A 226 -12.85 24.52 -7.23
N VAL A 227 -12.58 23.89 -6.08
CA VAL A 227 -12.23 22.46 -6.01
C VAL A 227 -13.46 21.59 -6.19
N PHE A 228 -14.52 21.88 -5.44
CA PHE A 228 -15.82 21.22 -5.54
C PHE A 228 -16.93 22.20 -5.96
N ALA A 229 -17.98 21.65 -6.55
CA ALA A 229 -19.24 22.35 -6.75
C ALA A 229 -20.42 21.47 -6.32
N ILE A 230 -21.51 22.12 -5.90
CA ILE A 230 -22.78 21.45 -5.63
C ILE A 230 -23.56 21.37 -6.94
N LYS A 231 -23.85 20.14 -7.35
CA LYS A 231 -24.70 19.84 -8.50
C LYS A 231 -26.06 19.33 -8.05
N ARG A 232 -27.03 19.42 -8.95
CA ARG A 232 -28.40 18.95 -8.78
C ARG A 232 -28.81 18.12 -9.97
N LEU A 233 -29.20 16.87 -9.71
CA LEU A 233 -29.85 15.97 -10.66
C LEU A 233 -31.36 16.16 -10.57
N GLU A 234 -32.03 16.35 -11.71
CA GLU A 234 -33.48 16.23 -11.86
C GLU A 234 -33.83 14.77 -12.15
N LEU A 235 -34.58 14.11 -11.25
CA LEU A 235 -34.86 12.67 -11.37
C LEU A 235 -35.78 12.34 -12.54
N ALA A 236 -36.68 13.25 -12.91
CA ALA A 236 -37.62 13.02 -14.01
C ALA A 236 -36.94 13.01 -15.39
N THR A 237 -35.87 13.79 -15.58
CA THR A 237 -35.22 13.99 -16.88
C THR A 237 -33.80 13.41 -16.95
N GLY A 238 -33.15 13.18 -15.81
CA GLY A 238 -31.74 12.84 -15.73
C GLY A 238 -30.79 14.04 -15.93
N GLU A 239 -31.32 15.26 -16.06
CA GLU A 239 -30.50 16.45 -16.29
C GLU A 239 -29.74 16.85 -15.01
N THR A 240 -28.44 17.14 -15.16
CA THR A 240 -27.60 17.63 -14.07
C THR A 240 -27.20 19.08 -14.29
N THR A 241 -27.47 19.94 -13.31
CA THR A 241 -27.12 21.38 -13.31
C THR A 241 -26.20 21.72 -12.14
N THR A 242 -25.48 22.84 -12.22
CA THR A 242 -24.65 23.34 -11.11
C THR A 242 -25.45 24.37 -10.32
N VAL A 243 -25.55 24.20 -9.00
CA VAL A 243 -26.33 25.07 -8.10
C VAL A 243 -25.44 26.06 -7.38
N VAL A 244 -24.28 25.59 -6.88
CA VAL A 244 -23.30 26.42 -6.17
C VAL A 244 -21.90 26.03 -6.64
N SER A 245 -21.06 27.03 -6.91
CA SER A 245 -19.67 26.87 -7.34
C SER A 245 -18.88 28.14 -7.03
N GLY A 246 -17.59 28.17 -7.36
CA GLY A 246 -16.73 29.34 -7.26
C GLY A 246 -15.58 29.18 -6.25
N PRO A 247 -14.80 30.26 -6.02
CA PRO A 247 -13.64 30.24 -5.15
C PRO A 247 -13.93 29.64 -3.76
N GLY A 248 -13.05 28.76 -3.29
CA GLY A 248 -13.19 28.00 -2.05
C GLY A 248 -14.05 26.73 -2.14
N GLY A 249 -14.65 26.48 -3.30
CA GLY A 249 -15.52 25.33 -3.55
C GLY A 249 -16.83 25.35 -2.76
N ALA A 250 -17.72 24.43 -3.07
CA ALA A 250 -18.98 24.24 -2.34
C ALA A 250 -19.24 22.74 -2.15
N ILE A 251 -19.55 22.36 -0.91
CA ILE A 251 -19.76 20.97 -0.47
C ILE A 251 -20.92 20.85 0.52
N ARG A 252 -21.29 19.61 0.85
CA ARG A 252 -22.27 19.23 1.88
C ARG A 252 -23.61 19.98 1.76
N PRO A 253 -24.37 19.80 0.66
CA PRO A 253 -25.70 20.40 0.54
C PRO A 253 -26.66 19.86 1.60
N ALA A 254 -27.52 20.73 2.14
CA ALA A 254 -28.63 20.38 3.03
C ALA A 254 -29.83 21.31 2.77
N PRO A 255 -30.86 20.85 2.04
CA PRO A 255 -32.08 21.62 1.81
C PRO A 255 -32.82 21.93 3.11
N SER A 256 -33.40 23.13 3.23
CA SER A 256 -34.27 23.48 4.35
C SER A 256 -35.54 22.64 4.34
N PRO A 257 -36.22 22.45 5.50
CA PRO A 257 -37.45 21.66 5.58
C PRO A 257 -38.59 22.15 4.68
N ASP A 258 -38.59 23.43 4.29
CA ASP A 258 -39.56 24.01 3.35
C ASP A 258 -39.10 24.00 1.88
N GLY A 259 -37.88 23.54 1.61
CA GLY A 259 -37.26 23.46 0.29
C GLY A 259 -36.86 24.80 -0.35
N LYS A 260 -37.03 25.92 0.35
CA LYS A 260 -36.75 27.26 -0.21
C LYS A 260 -35.30 27.70 -0.07
N SER A 261 -34.55 27.08 0.83
CA SER A 261 -33.16 27.40 1.09
C SER A 261 -32.27 26.16 0.99
N LEU A 262 -31.00 26.38 0.69
CA LEU A 262 -29.96 25.35 0.69
C LEU A 262 -28.82 25.79 1.59
N ALA A 263 -28.63 25.10 2.72
CA ALA A 263 -27.43 25.23 3.53
C ALA A 263 -26.29 24.42 2.89
N TYR A 264 -25.07 24.94 2.96
CA TYR A 264 -23.88 24.29 2.42
C TYR A 264 -22.60 24.83 3.05
N LEU A 265 -21.47 24.13 2.86
CA LEU A 265 -20.17 24.62 3.30
C LEU A 265 -19.32 25.12 2.14
N LYS A 266 -18.59 26.20 2.39
CA LYS A 266 -17.68 26.84 1.43
C LYS A 266 -16.49 27.43 2.15
N ARG A 267 -15.34 27.43 1.49
CA ARG A 267 -14.10 27.94 2.07
C ARG A 267 -13.90 29.42 1.76
N ARG A 268 -13.25 30.13 2.68
CA ARG A 268 -12.64 31.46 2.41
C ARG A 268 -11.11 31.36 2.45
N PRO A 269 -10.37 32.35 1.91
CA PRO A 269 -8.91 32.37 1.99
C PRO A 269 -8.38 32.11 3.42
N GLY A 270 -7.33 31.29 3.54
CA GLY A 270 -6.75 30.85 4.81
C GLY A 270 -7.27 29.51 5.34
N LEU A 271 -7.85 28.66 4.48
CA LEU A 271 -8.37 27.32 4.82
C LEU A 271 -9.47 27.28 5.88
N VAL A 272 -10.24 28.36 6.04
CA VAL A 272 -11.39 28.40 6.96
C VAL A 272 -12.67 28.03 6.23
N THR A 273 -13.37 27.02 6.72
CA THR A 273 -14.67 26.59 6.20
C THR A 273 -15.78 27.45 6.80
N GLN A 274 -16.83 27.70 6.04
CA GLN A 274 -17.95 28.56 6.41
C GLN A 274 -19.27 27.87 6.10
N LEU A 275 -20.25 28.04 6.97
CA LEU A 275 -21.63 27.66 6.73
C LEU A 275 -22.38 28.79 6.05
N MET A 276 -22.89 28.49 4.87
CA MET A 276 -23.61 29.40 4.00
C MET A 276 -25.04 28.91 3.82
N VAL A 277 -25.96 29.85 3.60
CA VAL A 277 -27.33 29.55 3.18
C VAL A 277 -27.63 30.29 1.89
N LYS A 278 -28.09 29.56 0.88
CA LYS A 278 -28.54 30.09 -0.40
C LYS A 278 -30.07 30.09 -0.46
N ASP A 279 -30.65 31.24 -0.77
CA ASP A 279 -32.05 31.33 -1.15
C ASP A 279 -32.23 30.78 -2.58
N MET A 280 -33.10 29.79 -2.74
CA MET A 280 -33.21 29.03 -4.00
C MET A 280 -34.00 29.75 -5.09
N GLU A 281 -34.73 30.82 -4.75
CA GLU A 281 -35.48 31.63 -5.70
C GLU A 281 -34.64 32.78 -6.27
N SER A 282 -34.06 33.60 -5.39
CA SER A 282 -33.24 34.76 -5.75
C SER A 282 -31.77 34.41 -6.04
N GLY A 283 -31.29 33.28 -5.52
CA GLY A 283 -29.89 32.89 -5.57
C GLY A 283 -28.98 33.59 -4.57
N LEU A 284 -29.52 34.43 -3.67
CA LEU A 284 -28.76 35.15 -2.65
C LEU A 284 -28.05 34.17 -1.70
N GLU A 285 -26.74 34.33 -1.54
CA GLU A 285 -25.92 33.55 -0.60
C GLU A 285 -25.58 34.40 0.63
N ARG A 286 -25.86 33.88 1.83
CA ARG A 286 -25.58 34.53 3.12
C ARG A 286 -24.66 33.66 3.96
N LEU A 287 -23.67 34.30 4.59
CA LEU A 287 -22.88 33.69 5.65
C LEU A 287 -23.73 33.56 6.92
N VAL A 288 -23.74 32.36 7.51
CA VAL A 288 -24.42 32.08 8.78
C VAL A 288 -23.41 31.87 9.91
N PHE A 289 -22.30 31.18 9.63
CA PHE A 289 -21.27 30.91 10.63
C PHE A 289 -19.89 30.67 9.97
N ASP A 290 -18.82 31.21 10.53
CA ASP A 290 -17.47 31.19 9.96
C ASP A 290 -16.40 30.54 10.85
N GLY A 291 -16.82 29.84 11.91
CA GLY A 291 -15.93 29.16 12.85
C GLY A 291 -15.76 27.66 12.61
N PHE A 292 -16.07 27.14 11.41
CA PHE A 292 -15.82 25.73 11.09
C PHE A 292 -14.32 25.46 10.99
N GLU A 293 -13.93 24.30 11.51
CA GLU A 293 -12.63 23.69 11.22
C GLU A 293 -12.50 23.32 9.74
N ARG A 294 -11.26 23.13 9.31
CA ARG A 294 -10.90 22.84 7.93
C ARG A 294 -11.55 21.54 7.43
N ASP A 295 -12.21 21.65 6.28
CA ASP A 295 -12.76 20.54 5.50
C ASP A 295 -11.69 19.71 4.74
N LEU A 296 -12.13 18.65 4.06
CA LEU A 296 -11.31 17.69 3.32
C LEU A 296 -11.36 17.87 1.79
N GLN A 297 -11.73 19.04 1.26
CA GLN A 297 -11.82 19.26 -0.21
C GLN A 297 -10.49 18.99 -0.96
N GLU A 298 -9.36 19.23 -0.31
CA GLU A 298 -8.00 18.95 -0.85
C GLU A 298 -7.53 17.50 -0.65
N SER A 299 -8.33 16.69 0.03
CA SER A 299 -8.08 15.27 0.32
C SER A 299 -8.84 14.36 -0.66
N SER A 300 -9.10 13.11 -0.29
CA SER A 300 -9.97 12.20 -1.06
C SER A 300 -11.45 12.60 -0.99
N GLY A 301 -11.91 13.01 0.19
CA GLY A 301 -13.34 13.25 0.49
C GLY A 301 -14.21 12.00 0.35
N SER A 302 -13.63 10.80 0.38
CA SER A 302 -14.36 9.54 0.09
C SER A 302 -15.39 9.18 1.14
N GLU A 303 -15.13 9.55 2.40
CA GLU A 303 -16.09 9.47 3.52
C GLU A 303 -16.92 10.77 3.60
N GLY A 304 -16.89 11.62 2.59
CA GLY A 304 -17.40 13.00 2.63
C GLY A 304 -16.34 14.02 3.05
N ASN A 305 -16.54 15.28 2.69
CA ASN A 305 -15.56 16.36 2.85
C ASN A 305 -15.65 17.09 4.21
N ALA A 306 -16.76 16.99 4.93
CA ALA A 306 -16.97 17.62 6.24
C ALA A 306 -17.98 16.81 7.06
N PRO A 307 -18.09 16.97 8.38
CA PRO A 307 -19.16 16.34 9.13
C PRO A 307 -20.55 16.82 8.68
N ALA A 308 -21.54 15.91 8.66
CA ALA A 308 -22.91 16.28 8.35
C ALA A 308 -23.50 17.21 9.43
N PHE A 309 -24.39 18.11 9.00
CA PHE A 309 -25.18 18.99 9.85
C PHE A 309 -26.64 18.90 9.42
N ALA A 310 -27.55 19.32 10.30
CA ALA A 310 -28.99 19.15 10.08
C ALA A 310 -29.78 20.41 10.42
N TRP A 311 -30.79 20.70 9.60
CA TRP A 311 -31.81 21.69 9.95
C TRP A 311 -32.67 21.16 11.09
N LEU A 312 -33.07 22.05 12.00
CA LEU A 312 -34.19 21.76 12.88
C LEU A 312 -35.50 21.81 12.07
N PRO A 313 -36.56 21.08 12.48
CA PRO A 313 -37.81 21.00 11.73
C PRO A 313 -38.53 22.34 11.51
N ASP A 314 -38.24 23.35 12.34
CA ASP A 314 -38.76 24.70 12.19
C ASP A 314 -38.15 25.49 11.01
N GLY A 315 -37.05 25.00 10.43
CA GLY A 315 -36.32 25.65 9.35
C GLY A 315 -35.64 26.97 9.74
N GLN A 316 -35.55 27.28 11.04
CA GLN A 316 -34.96 28.52 11.54
C GLN A 316 -33.53 28.34 12.04
N SER A 317 -33.19 27.13 12.46
CA SER A 317 -31.90 26.82 13.07
C SER A 317 -31.24 25.59 12.46
N ILE A 318 -29.91 25.52 12.57
CA ILE A 318 -29.10 24.39 12.10
C ILE A 318 -28.27 23.87 13.26
N ALA A 319 -28.30 22.55 13.47
CA ALA A 319 -27.43 21.83 14.41
C ALA A 319 -26.21 21.25 13.67
N PHE A 320 -25.02 21.43 14.22
CA PHE A 320 -23.76 20.98 13.63
C PHE A 320 -22.70 20.69 14.68
N TRP A 321 -21.66 19.95 14.28
CA TRP A 321 -20.45 19.76 15.08
C TRP A 321 -19.31 20.62 14.52
N THR A 322 -18.56 21.27 15.40
CA THR A 322 -17.23 21.83 15.08
C THR A 322 -16.46 22.16 16.34
N ALA A 323 -15.13 22.23 16.23
CA ALA A 323 -14.25 22.64 17.32
C ALA A 323 -14.44 21.79 18.59
N GLY A 324 -14.69 20.49 18.40
CA GLY A 324 -14.89 19.54 19.49
C GLY A 324 -16.30 19.55 20.12
N LYS A 325 -17.20 20.41 19.67
CA LYS A 325 -18.49 20.66 20.33
C LYS A 325 -19.66 20.63 19.35
N PHE A 326 -20.85 20.43 19.89
CA PHE A 326 -22.11 20.51 19.15
C PHE A 326 -22.72 21.90 19.33
N HIS A 327 -23.26 22.47 18.26
CA HIS A 327 -23.78 23.82 18.24
C HIS A 327 -25.13 23.87 17.55
N ARG A 328 -25.94 24.85 17.93
CA ARG A 328 -27.12 25.33 17.21
C ARG A 328 -26.88 26.76 16.77
N VAL A 329 -27.10 27.05 15.49
CA VAL A 329 -27.08 28.43 14.96
C VAL A 329 -28.46 28.84 14.45
N GLU A 330 -28.89 30.04 14.83
CA GLU A 330 -30.08 30.69 14.27
C GLU A 330 -29.74 31.35 12.92
N VAL A 331 -30.40 30.93 11.84
CA VAL A 331 -30.02 31.30 10.47
C VAL A 331 -30.19 32.79 10.18
N ASN A 332 -31.21 33.41 10.78
CA ASN A 332 -31.51 34.82 10.51
C ASN A 332 -30.57 35.78 11.25
N SER A 333 -30.25 35.48 12.52
CA SER A 333 -29.41 36.33 13.38
C SER A 333 -27.92 35.97 13.35
N GLY A 334 -27.58 34.72 13.02
CA GLY A 334 -26.24 34.17 13.17
C GLY A 334 -25.85 33.87 14.62
N GLU A 335 -26.82 33.89 15.56
CA GLU A 335 -26.57 33.58 16.97
C GLU A 335 -26.27 32.10 17.15
N VAL A 336 -25.15 31.78 17.81
CA VAL A 336 -24.69 30.40 18.04
C VAL A 336 -24.80 30.07 19.53
N SER A 337 -25.32 28.89 19.84
CA SER A 337 -25.38 28.32 21.18
C SER A 337 -24.80 26.91 21.19
N GLU A 338 -24.13 26.53 22.28
CA GLU A 338 -23.62 25.16 22.47
C GLU A 338 -24.76 24.20 22.86
N ILE A 339 -24.73 22.99 22.31
CA ILE A 339 -25.53 21.85 22.78
C ILE A 339 -24.59 21.00 23.64
N PRO A 340 -24.69 21.05 24.99
CA PRO A 340 -23.73 20.39 25.86
C PRO A 340 -23.93 18.86 25.82
N VAL A 341 -22.92 18.10 25.41
CA VAL A 341 -22.97 16.64 25.34
C VAL A 341 -21.85 16.03 26.18
N ARG A 342 -22.17 14.98 26.93
CA ARG A 342 -21.18 14.11 27.59
C ARG A 342 -21.38 12.67 27.13
N VAL A 343 -20.29 11.99 26.78
CA VAL A 343 -20.28 10.58 26.39
C VAL A 343 -19.42 9.80 27.37
N LYS A 344 -19.95 8.68 27.87
CA LYS A 344 -19.18 7.64 28.56
C LYS A 344 -19.25 6.37 27.74
N ALA A 345 -18.11 5.81 27.38
CA ALA A 345 -18.03 4.62 26.54
C ALA A 345 -16.89 3.70 26.98
N VAL A 346 -17.06 2.42 26.66
CA VAL A 346 -16.02 1.40 26.78
C VAL A 346 -15.75 0.90 25.36
N LYS A 347 -14.53 1.07 24.87
CA LYS A 347 -14.12 0.59 23.53
C LYS A 347 -13.24 -0.65 23.68
N LYS A 348 -13.48 -1.66 22.84
CA LYS A 348 -12.61 -2.83 22.73
C LYS A 348 -11.51 -2.56 21.71
N VAL A 349 -10.26 -2.84 22.06
CA VAL A 349 -9.10 -2.67 21.19
C VAL A 349 -8.23 -3.92 21.20
N ARG A 350 -7.55 -4.22 20.09
CA ARG A 350 -6.48 -5.21 20.05
C ARG A 350 -5.15 -4.55 20.44
N PRO A 351 -4.34 -5.16 21.30
CA PRO A 351 -2.99 -4.66 21.59
C PRO A 351 -2.14 -4.55 20.32
N ALA A 352 -1.36 -3.48 20.22
CA ALA A 352 -0.51 -3.24 19.06
C ALA A 352 0.60 -4.30 18.93
N LEU A 353 0.79 -4.86 17.73
CA LEU A 353 1.87 -5.82 17.48
C LEU A 353 3.23 -5.13 17.56
N ARG A 354 4.09 -5.54 18.49
CA ARG A 354 5.44 -4.98 18.66
C ARG A 354 6.46 -6.06 19.01
N ASN A 355 7.52 -6.16 18.21
CA ASN A 355 8.58 -7.14 18.40
C ASN A 355 9.95 -6.46 18.52
N LYS A 356 10.83 -7.03 19.33
CA LYS A 356 12.20 -6.51 19.50
C LYS A 356 13.06 -6.88 18.29
N VAL A 357 13.70 -5.88 17.69
CA VAL A 357 14.60 -6.08 16.54
C VAL A 357 16.05 -6.01 17.01
N LYS A 358 16.84 -7.04 16.68
CA LYS A 358 18.29 -7.02 16.93
C LYS A 358 18.96 -6.06 15.94
N VAL A 359 19.43 -4.93 16.43
CA VAL A 359 20.24 -3.97 15.65
C VAL A 359 21.68 -4.43 15.66
N ALA A 360 22.44 -4.30 14.55
CA ALA A 360 23.90 -4.50 14.47
C ALA A 360 24.42 -5.78 15.15
N ALA A 361 24.02 -6.94 14.62
CA ALA A 361 24.52 -8.24 15.06
C ALA A 361 25.97 -8.48 14.58
N ASP A 362 26.77 -9.19 15.37
CA ASP A 362 28.15 -9.56 14.99
C ASP A 362 28.19 -10.57 13.83
N GLU A 363 27.12 -11.36 13.67
CA GLU A 363 26.90 -12.28 12.55
C GLU A 363 25.44 -12.18 12.09
N PHE A 364 25.21 -12.43 10.79
CA PHE A 364 23.88 -12.52 10.21
C PHE A 364 23.81 -13.60 9.14
N GLU A 365 22.64 -14.18 8.96
CA GLU A 365 22.35 -15.11 7.87
C GLU A 365 22.07 -14.33 6.57
N VAL A 366 22.70 -14.75 5.47
CA VAL A 366 22.43 -14.25 4.13
C VAL A 366 21.22 -14.99 3.57
N ASN A 367 20.09 -14.29 3.44
CA ASN A 367 18.82 -14.83 2.94
C ASN A 367 18.48 -14.29 1.54
N GLY A 368 19.07 -13.19 1.08
CA GLY A 368 18.83 -12.59 -0.23
C GLY A 368 19.48 -13.33 -1.40
N ILE A 369 19.18 -14.63 -1.55
CA ILE A 369 19.71 -15.47 -2.63
C ILE A 369 18.98 -15.16 -3.94
N ARG A 370 19.74 -14.83 -4.99
CA ARG A 370 19.18 -14.36 -6.27
C ARG A 370 19.62 -15.23 -7.44
N TRP A 371 18.70 -15.45 -8.38
CA TRP A 371 18.94 -16.21 -9.62
C TRP A 371 19.55 -17.60 -9.38
N ALA A 372 19.11 -18.30 -8.34
CA ALA A 372 19.62 -19.64 -8.09
C ALA A 372 19.08 -20.63 -9.14
N ALA A 373 19.97 -21.47 -9.69
CA ALA A 373 19.61 -22.51 -10.64
C ALA A 373 20.52 -23.74 -10.52
N HIS A 374 19.97 -24.92 -10.79
CA HIS A 374 20.74 -26.16 -10.88
C HIS A 374 21.58 -26.20 -12.16
N THR A 375 22.76 -26.82 -12.08
CA THR A 375 23.47 -27.28 -13.27
C THR A 375 22.65 -28.37 -13.99
N PRO A 376 22.84 -28.56 -15.32
CA PRO A 376 22.09 -29.58 -16.07
C PRO A 376 22.20 -31.00 -15.51
N ASP A 377 23.31 -31.35 -14.87
CA ASP A 377 23.53 -32.64 -14.21
C ASP A 377 22.95 -32.73 -12.77
N LYS A 378 22.31 -31.65 -12.31
CA LYS A 378 21.75 -31.45 -10.97
C LYS A 378 22.75 -31.76 -9.83
N GLN A 379 24.05 -31.61 -10.06
CA GLN A 379 25.08 -31.83 -9.03
C GLN A 379 25.48 -30.55 -8.28
N GLN A 380 25.29 -29.39 -8.90
CA GLN A 380 25.68 -28.10 -8.33
C GLN A 380 24.57 -27.07 -8.51
N VAL A 381 24.63 -26.02 -7.70
CA VAL A 381 23.76 -24.85 -7.81
C VAL A 381 24.63 -23.60 -7.98
N VAL A 382 24.26 -22.75 -8.91
CA VAL A 382 24.84 -21.41 -9.11
C VAL A 382 23.84 -20.38 -8.66
N PHE A 383 24.27 -19.38 -7.90
CA PHE A 383 23.41 -18.30 -7.41
C PHE A 383 24.23 -17.04 -7.12
N GLN A 384 23.55 -15.92 -6.89
CA GLN A 384 24.15 -14.65 -6.51
C GLN A 384 23.78 -14.28 -5.07
N ALA A 385 24.76 -13.79 -4.31
CA ALA A 385 24.57 -13.24 -2.97
C ALA A 385 25.70 -12.23 -2.67
N LEU A 386 25.44 -11.19 -1.86
CA LEU A 386 26.46 -10.21 -1.44
C LEU A 386 27.30 -9.62 -2.59
N GLY A 387 26.66 -9.40 -3.75
CA GLY A 387 27.31 -8.81 -4.92
C GLY A 387 28.12 -9.80 -5.78
N TYR A 388 28.15 -11.10 -5.45
CA TYR A 388 28.99 -12.08 -6.13
C TYR A 388 28.27 -13.39 -6.45
N ILE A 389 28.80 -14.12 -7.44
CA ILE A 389 28.28 -15.44 -7.83
C ILE A 389 28.97 -16.54 -7.01
N TYR A 390 28.17 -17.46 -6.50
CA TYR A 390 28.58 -18.63 -5.75
C TYR A 390 28.22 -19.92 -6.49
N VAL A 391 29.01 -20.97 -6.23
CA VAL A 391 28.72 -22.34 -6.63
C VAL A 391 28.67 -23.20 -5.38
N LYS A 392 27.57 -23.94 -5.19
CA LYS A 392 27.38 -24.92 -4.12
C LYS A 392 27.35 -26.32 -4.72
N ASP A 393 28.25 -27.18 -4.26
CA ASP A 393 28.27 -28.61 -4.59
C ASP A 393 27.27 -29.35 -3.69
N LEU A 394 26.26 -29.99 -4.28
CA LEU A 394 25.15 -30.58 -3.52
C LEU A 394 25.55 -31.83 -2.75
N LYS A 395 26.57 -32.55 -3.21
CA LYS A 395 27.06 -33.77 -2.56
C LYS A 395 27.89 -33.47 -1.32
N SER A 396 28.83 -32.53 -1.41
CA SER A 396 29.71 -32.14 -0.31
C SER A 396 29.15 -31.03 0.57
N GLY A 397 28.15 -30.29 0.08
CA GLY A 397 27.63 -29.08 0.72
C GLY A 397 28.59 -27.88 0.63
N LYS A 398 29.77 -28.05 0.00
CA LYS A 398 30.78 -27.00 -0.07
C LYS A 398 30.31 -25.87 -0.98
N GLN A 399 30.41 -24.65 -0.47
CA GLN A 399 30.09 -23.42 -1.18
C GLN A 399 31.33 -22.55 -1.35
N GLN A 400 31.47 -21.92 -2.51
CA GLN A 400 32.55 -20.97 -2.78
C GLN A 400 32.16 -19.98 -3.89
N ARG A 401 32.84 -18.85 -3.93
CA ARG A 401 32.69 -17.88 -5.03
C ARG A 401 33.17 -18.50 -6.35
N LEU A 402 32.45 -18.21 -7.44
CA LEU A 402 32.80 -18.62 -8.80
C LEU A 402 34.08 -17.91 -9.27
N THR A 403 34.15 -16.59 -9.03
CA THR A 403 35.28 -15.74 -9.40
C THR A 403 36.05 -15.28 -8.17
N ARG A 404 37.27 -14.77 -8.39
CA ARG A 404 38.11 -14.13 -7.36
C ARG A 404 38.16 -12.60 -7.49
N GLN A 405 37.39 -12.04 -8.42
CA GLN A 405 37.41 -10.61 -8.75
C GLN A 405 36.74 -9.81 -7.63
N THR A 406 37.20 -8.60 -7.36
CA THR A 406 36.65 -7.75 -6.27
C THR A 406 36.41 -6.31 -6.73
N ASP A 407 36.75 -6.02 -7.98
CA ASP A 407 36.66 -4.72 -8.62
C ASP A 407 35.25 -4.37 -9.12
N HIS A 408 34.32 -5.32 -9.14
CA HIS A 408 32.93 -5.11 -9.55
C HIS A 408 31.98 -6.11 -8.88
N TYR A 409 30.69 -5.81 -8.88
CA TYR A 409 29.63 -6.75 -8.54
C TYR A 409 29.19 -7.57 -9.76
N GLU A 410 28.59 -8.73 -9.49
CA GLU A 410 28.17 -9.74 -10.46
C GLU A 410 26.67 -10.04 -10.29
N PHE A 411 25.92 -10.03 -11.39
CA PHE A 411 24.45 -10.14 -11.40
C PHE A 411 23.95 -11.03 -12.54
N TYR A 412 22.73 -11.54 -12.41
CA TYR A 412 22.05 -12.38 -13.41
C TYR A 412 22.90 -13.57 -13.92
N PRO A 413 23.42 -14.45 -13.04
CA PRO A 413 24.08 -15.66 -13.48
C PRO A 413 23.12 -16.56 -14.29
N VAL A 414 23.59 -17.04 -15.44
CA VAL A 414 22.90 -18.02 -16.30
C VAL A 414 23.87 -19.11 -16.67
N ILE A 415 23.51 -20.36 -16.42
CA ILE A 415 24.34 -21.53 -16.69
C ILE A 415 24.23 -21.87 -18.19
N SER A 416 25.34 -22.21 -18.84
CA SER A 416 25.32 -22.64 -20.24
C SER A 416 24.60 -23.98 -20.40
N PRO A 417 23.96 -24.27 -21.55
CA PRO A 417 23.26 -25.54 -21.78
C PRO A 417 24.12 -26.79 -21.55
N ASP A 418 25.43 -26.69 -21.81
CA ASP A 418 26.40 -27.78 -21.58
C ASP A 418 26.89 -27.90 -20.12
N GLY A 419 26.46 -26.99 -19.23
CA GLY A 419 26.83 -26.96 -17.82
C GLY A 419 28.28 -26.54 -17.53
N ARG A 420 29.04 -26.03 -18.51
CA ARG A 420 30.47 -25.76 -18.34
C ARG A 420 30.82 -24.32 -17.98
N SER A 421 29.91 -23.38 -18.25
CA SER A 421 30.15 -21.95 -18.09
C SER A 421 28.97 -21.22 -17.46
N VAL A 422 29.23 -20.04 -16.93
CA VAL A 422 28.23 -19.12 -16.38
C VAL A 422 28.37 -17.78 -17.09
N LEU A 423 27.27 -17.32 -17.68
CA LEU A 423 27.08 -15.99 -18.24
C LEU A 423 26.53 -15.06 -17.16
N TYR A 424 27.00 -13.83 -17.09
CA TYR A 424 26.54 -12.87 -16.09
C TYR A 424 26.79 -11.44 -16.55
N THR A 425 26.18 -10.50 -15.84
CA THR A 425 26.41 -9.06 -15.99
C THR A 425 27.18 -8.53 -14.79
N THR A 426 27.79 -7.37 -14.94
CA THR A 426 28.63 -6.75 -13.91
C THR A 426 28.24 -5.30 -13.67
N TRP A 427 28.63 -4.74 -12.53
CA TRP A 427 28.50 -3.32 -12.24
C TRP A 427 29.64 -2.80 -11.37
N ASP A 428 30.18 -1.65 -11.77
CA ASP A 428 31.03 -0.77 -10.97
C ASP A 428 30.60 0.68 -11.29
N ASP A 429 30.52 1.55 -10.28
CA ASP A 429 29.99 2.91 -10.45
C ASP A 429 30.88 3.79 -11.36
N ARG A 430 32.15 3.43 -11.54
CA ARG A 430 33.13 4.19 -12.34
C ARG A 430 33.35 3.57 -13.72
N GLU A 431 33.49 2.25 -13.76
CA GLU A 431 33.78 1.48 -14.98
C GLU A 431 32.52 0.95 -15.68
N PHE A 432 31.34 1.09 -15.06
CA PHE A 432 30.04 0.61 -15.52
C PHE A 432 29.99 -0.91 -15.69
N GLY A 433 28.89 -1.40 -16.25
CA GLY A 433 28.68 -2.82 -16.45
C GLY A 433 29.21 -3.36 -17.77
N ALA A 434 29.37 -4.68 -17.79
CA ALA A 434 29.68 -5.49 -18.96
C ALA A 434 28.99 -6.86 -18.88
N VAL A 435 28.78 -7.51 -20.03
CA VAL A 435 28.33 -8.92 -20.10
C VAL A 435 29.56 -9.82 -20.17
N ARG A 436 29.62 -10.85 -19.34
CA ARG A 436 30.80 -11.71 -19.17
C ARG A 436 30.45 -13.18 -19.11
N ILE A 437 31.41 -14.02 -19.48
CA ILE A 437 31.33 -15.48 -19.35
C ILE A 437 32.53 -16.02 -18.57
N ALA A 438 32.28 -16.86 -17.56
CA ALA A 438 33.29 -17.55 -16.77
C ALA A 438 33.09 -19.06 -16.84
N ARG A 439 34.15 -19.85 -16.68
CA ARG A 439 34.03 -21.31 -16.56
C ARG A 439 33.50 -21.67 -15.18
N LEU A 440 32.63 -22.67 -15.09
CA LEU A 440 32.05 -23.12 -13.82
C LEU A 440 33.11 -23.66 -12.84
N LYS A 441 34.21 -24.23 -13.37
CA LYS A 441 35.38 -24.65 -12.58
C LYS A 441 36.23 -23.49 -12.04
N GLY A 442 35.81 -22.24 -12.27
CA GLY A 442 36.53 -21.01 -11.95
C GLY A 442 37.55 -20.61 -13.04
N GLY A 443 38.16 -19.44 -12.84
CA GLY A 443 39.17 -18.86 -13.74
C GLY A 443 38.90 -17.41 -14.11
N THR A 444 39.66 -16.87 -15.07
CA THR A 444 39.42 -15.54 -15.63
C THR A 444 38.18 -15.54 -16.53
N SER A 445 37.33 -14.53 -16.35
CA SER A 445 36.13 -14.30 -17.17
C SER A 445 36.47 -13.55 -18.46
N ARG A 446 35.73 -13.83 -19.52
CA ARG A 446 35.79 -13.14 -20.83
C ARG A 446 34.66 -12.13 -20.94
N VAL A 447 34.93 -10.94 -21.49
CA VAL A 447 33.92 -9.90 -21.78
C VAL A 447 33.33 -10.13 -23.16
N LEU A 448 32.01 -9.97 -23.29
CA LEU A 448 31.25 -10.08 -24.56
C LEU A 448 30.77 -8.72 -25.09
N THR A 449 30.68 -7.71 -24.24
CA THR A 449 30.38 -6.32 -24.66
C THR A 449 31.64 -5.63 -25.17
N ASN A 450 31.48 -4.68 -26.08
CA ASN A 450 32.57 -3.86 -26.63
C ASN A 450 32.59 -2.43 -26.07
N GLN A 451 31.66 -2.10 -25.18
CA GLN A 451 31.54 -0.80 -24.54
C GLN A 451 31.07 -0.99 -23.08
N PRO A 452 31.38 -0.03 -22.19
CA PRO A 452 30.72 0.09 -20.90
C PRO A 452 29.23 0.39 -21.06
N GLY A 453 28.41 0.01 -20.09
CA GLY A 453 26.98 0.32 -20.11
C GLY A 453 26.18 -0.27 -18.94
N HIS A 454 24.86 -0.16 -19.02
CA HIS A 454 23.94 -0.78 -18.08
C HIS A 454 23.34 -2.01 -18.75
N TYR A 455 23.75 -3.20 -18.30
CA TYR A 455 23.37 -4.47 -18.92
C TYR A 455 22.65 -5.35 -17.92
N ALA A 456 21.57 -5.99 -18.35
CA ALA A 456 20.75 -6.87 -17.52
C ALA A 456 20.23 -8.06 -18.35
N GLU A 457 19.73 -9.07 -17.65
CA GLU A 457 18.94 -10.17 -18.23
C GLU A 457 19.61 -10.87 -19.43
N PRO A 458 20.87 -11.35 -19.29
CA PRO A 458 21.51 -12.11 -20.35
C PRO A 458 20.89 -13.52 -20.46
N ALA A 459 20.94 -14.12 -21.65
CA ALA A 459 20.48 -15.50 -21.88
C ALA A 459 21.28 -16.17 -23.01
N PHE A 460 21.45 -17.49 -22.93
CA PHE A 460 22.06 -18.32 -23.98
C PHE A 460 21.00 -18.80 -24.99
N SER A 461 21.42 -19.02 -26.24
CA SER A 461 20.70 -19.90 -27.17
C SER A 461 20.77 -21.36 -26.72
N ALA A 462 19.85 -22.20 -27.21
CA ALA A 462 19.78 -23.61 -26.82
C ALA A 462 21.06 -24.41 -27.13
N ASP A 463 21.80 -24.03 -28.18
CA ASP A 463 23.12 -24.59 -28.53
C ASP A 463 24.30 -23.99 -27.74
N GLY A 464 24.08 -22.90 -27.00
CA GLY A 464 25.10 -22.16 -26.26
C GLY A 464 26.04 -21.31 -27.12
N GLU A 465 25.79 -21.17 -28.43
CA GLU A 465 26.67 -20.42 -29.34
C GLU A 465 26.39 -18.92 -29.38
N GLN A 466 25.15 -18.51 -29.07
CA GLN A 466 24.71 -17.12 -29.08
C GLN A 466 24.27 -16.68 -27.69
N VAL A 467 24.38 -15.37 -27.46
CA VAL A 467 23.95 -14.69 -26.24
C VAL A 467 23.08 -13.49 -26.61
N VAL A 468 21.97 -13.32 -25.91
CA VAL A 468 21.19 -12.07 -25.89
C VAL A 468 21.26 -11.42 -24.52
N TYR A 469 21.09 -10.10 -24.47
CA TYR A 469 21.00 -9.34 -23.22
C TYR A 469 20.30 -8.00 -23.45
N ARG A 470 19.83 -7.36 -22.38
CA ARG A 470 19.25 -6.02 -22.42
C ARG A 470 20.28 -4.96 -22.04
N LYS A 471 20.35 -3.89 -22.83
CA LYS A 471 20.99 -2.62 -22.48
C LYS A 471 19.91 -1.60 -22.11
N PHE A 472 20.08 -0.86 -21.01
CA PHE A 472 19.10 0.13 -20.54
C PHE A 472 19.72 1.48 -20.18
N GLU A 473 18.87 2.46 -19.89
CA GLU A 473 19.27 3.82 -19.54
C GLU A 473 19.44 3.97 -18.02
N GLY A 474 20.50 4.68 -17.60
CA GLY A 474 20.66 5.15 -16.23
C GLY A 474 20.08 6.55 -16.01
N GLY A 475 20.50 7.24 -14.96
CA GLY A 475 20.12 8.64 -14.68
C GLY A 475 19.22 8.85 -13.45
N TYR A 476 18.97 7.80 -12.66
CA TYR A 476 18.34 7.91 -11.35
C TYR A 476 19.31 7.55 -10.22
N LEU A 477 19.47 6.25 -9.93
CA LEU A 477 20.50 5.76 -8.99
C LEU A 477 21.79 5.41 -9.72
N LEU A 478 21.68 4.89 -10.96
CA LEU A 478 22.83 4.64 -11.83
C LEU A 478 23.17 5.89 -12.65
N SER A 479 24.41 5.98 -13.12
CA SER A 479 24.90 7.11 -13.90
C SER A 479 24.15 7.24 -15.24
N PRO A 480 23.86 8.47 -15.72
CA PRO A 480 23.25 8.64 -17.04
C PRO A 480 24.22 8.36 -18.21
N LEU A 481 25.53 8.26 -17.95
CA LEU A 481 26.53 7.98 -18.98
C LEU A 481 26.33 6.59 -19.58
N TRP A 482 26.77 6.39 -20.84
CA TRP A 482 26.61 5.12 -21.58
C TRP A 482 25.16 4.65 -21.82
N SER A 483 24.17 5.53 -21.64
CA SER A 483 22.74 5.22 -21.82
C SER A 483 22.24 5.27 -23.28
N LEU A 484 23.06 5.71 -24.24
CA LEU A 484 22.62 5.80 -25.64
C LEU A 484 22.35 4.42 -26.25
N ASN A 485 21.31 4.35 -27.08
CA ASN A 485 20.85 3.13 -27.76
C ASN A 485 20.48 2.00 -26.79
N PRO A 486 19.50 2.20 -25.89
CA PRO A 486 18.95 1.08 -25.11
C PRO A 486 18.24 0.09 -26.05
N GLY A 487 18.11 -1.15 -25.59
CA GLY A 487 17.46 -2.22 -26.34
C GLY A 487 18.01 -3.60 -26.02
N ILE A 488 17.57 -4.59 -26.79
CA ILE A 488 18.03 -5.97 -26.71
C ILE A 488 19.13 -6.17 -27.75
N TYR A 489 20.26 -6.71 -27.32
CA TYR A 489 21.42 -6.97 -28.16
C TYR A 489 21.72 -8.47 -28.19
N GLN A 490 22.31 -8.92 -29.29
CA GLN A 490 22.85 -10.27 -29.44
C GLN A 490 24.35 -10.24 -29.77
N VAL A 491 25.07 -11.28 -29.35
CA VAL A 491 26.51 -11.48 -29.62
C VAL A 491 26.85 -12.97 -29.57
N ALA A 492 27.91 -13.39 -30.27
CA ALA A 492 28.40 -14.76 -30.18
C ALA A 492 29.02 -15.02 -28.80
N ALA A 493 28.75 -16.19 -28.23
CA ALA A 493 29.24 -16.58 -26.91
C ALA A 493 30.77 -16.65 -26.83
N ASP A 494 31.46 -16.84 -27.97
CA ASP A 494 32.92 -16.86 -28.07
C ASP A 494 33.58 -15.47 -27.93
N GLY A 495 32.77 -14.40 -27.98
CA GLY A 495 33.19 -13.00 -27.84
C GLY A 495 33.92 -12.43 -29.05
N LYS A 496 33.94 -13.12 -30.20
CA LYS A 496 34.65 -12.65 -31.40
C LYS A 496 33.80 -11.76 -32.31
N SER A 497 32.48 -11.78 -32.17
CA SER A 497 31.58 -10.93 -32.95
C SER A 497 31.25 -9.62 -32.24
N THR A 498 30.88 -8.60 -33.02
CA THR A 498 30.41 -7.33 -32.47
C THR A 498 28.94 -7.45 -32.05
N PRO A 499 28.54 -6.96 -30.87
CA PRO A 499 27.15 -6.95 -30.47
C PRO A 499 26.24 -6.21 -31.47
N ARG A 500 25.07 -6.80 -31.77
CA ARG A 500 24.09 -6.26 -32.71
C ARG A 500 22.76 -6.01 -32.00
N LEU A 501 22.17 -4.84 -32.24
CA LEU A 501 20.83 -4.51 -31.76
C LEU A 501 19.77 -5.36 -32.48
N VAL A 502 18.90 -6.00 -31.71
CA VAL A 502 17.79 -6.85 -32.18
C VAL A 502 16.45 -6.15 -31.96
N SER A 503 16.25 -5.46 -30.84
CA SER A 503 15.02 -4.69 -30.58
C SER A 503 15.35 -3.43 -29.79
N ARG A 504 14.68 -2.31 -30.08
CA ARG A 504 14.84 -1.06 -29.29
C ARG A 504 14.08 -1.07 -27.97
N THR A 505 13.18 -2.03 -27.78
CA THR A 505 12.29 -2.10 -26.62
C THR A 505 12.14 -3.53 -26.12
N GLY A 506 11.80 -3.68 -24.85
CA GLY A 506 11.48 -4.96 -24.25
C GLY A 506 12.43 -5.33 -23.12
N ALA A 507 11.99 -6.27 -22.30
CA ALA A 507 12.73 -6.85 -21.19
C ALA A 507 12.68 -8.38 -21.24
N PHE A 508 13.57 -9.00 -20.48
CA PHE A 508 13.70 -10.45 -20.31
C PHE A 508 13.90 -11.21 -21.63
N PRO A 509 14.89 -10.83 -22.45
CA PRO A 509 15.13 -11.48 -23.73
C PRO A 509 15.57 -12.94 -23.55
N HIS A 510 15.02 -13.84 -24.35
CA HIS A 510 15.44 -15.24 -24.41
C HIS A 510 15.20 -15.80 -25.82
N PHE A 511 15.96 -16.82 -26.20
CA PHE A 511 15.82 -17.44 -27.51
C PHE A 511 14.65 -18.40 -27.57
N ASN A 512 14.18 -18.62 -28.79
CA ASN A 512 13.34 -19.75 -29.13
C ASN A 512 14.23 -21.02 -29.32
N ALA A 513 13.62 -22.20 -29.49
CA ALA A 513 14.27 -23.51 -29.45
C ALA A 513 15.35 -23.72 -30.52
N ASP A 514 15.13 -23.20 -31.74
CA ASP A 514 16.09 -23.28 -32.85
C ASP A 514 17.01 -22.05 -32.95
N ALA A 515 16.96 -21.16 -31.96
CA ALA A 515 17.72 -19.91 -31.89
C ALA A 515 17.53 -18.97 -33.09
N SER A 516 16.44 -19.09 -33.87
CA SER A 516 16.13 -18.20 -34.99
C SER A 516 15.42 -16.90 -34.57
N ARG A 517 14.92 -16.82 -33.33
CA ARG A 517 14.12 -15.71 -32.80
C ARG A 517 14.43 -15.41 -31.35
N VAL A 518 14.12 -14.18 -30.96
CA VAL A 518 14.25 -13.69 -29.58
C VAL A 518 12.87 -13.29 -29.06
N PHE A 519 12.41 -13.95 -28.00
CA PHE A 519 11.26 -13.56 -27.19
C PHE A 519 11.64 -12.47 -26.20
N PHE A 520 10.72 -11.55 -25.93
CA PHE A 520 10.86 -10.50 -24.93
C PHE A 520 9.48 -9.97 -24.51
N THR A 521 9.42 -9.29 -23.36
CA THR A 521 8.19 -8.73 -22.83
C THR A 521 8.14 -7.22 -23.03
N THR A 522 6.96 -6.69 -23.41
CA THR A 522 6.65 -5.25 -23.50
C THR A 522 5.32 -4.95 -22.80
N ASN A 523 4.92 -3.67 -22.76
CA ASN A 523 3.59 -3.27 -22.30
C ASN A 523 2.62 -3.06 -23.46
N THR A 524 1.33 -3.37 -23.28
CA THR A 524 0.30 -3.16 -24.32
C THR A 524 -0.06 -1.68 -24.53
N GLY A 525 0.26 -0.82 -23.57
CA GLY A 525 -0.03 0.62 -23.59
C GLY A 525 -1.48 1.00 -23.22
N LYS A 526 -2.42 0.05 -23.07
CA LYS A 526 -3.83 0.36 -22.75
C LYS A 526 -4.02 0.98 -21.37
N ARG A 527 -3.45 0.33 -20.35
CA ARG A 527 -3.41 0.81 -18.96
C ARG A 527 -1.99 1.11 -18.49
N GLY A 528 -0.99 0.87 -19.34
CA GLY A 528 0.43 1.00 -18.98
C GLY A 528 0.93 -0.09 -18.03
N THR A 529 0.14 -1.13 -17.71
CA THR A 529 0.51 -2.20 -16.76
C THR A 529 0.35 -3.62 -17.31
N GLU A 530 -0.36 -3.81 -18.43
CA GLU A 530 -0.59 -5.14 -19.01
C GLU A 530 0.64 -5.60 -19.80
N LEU A 531 1.09 -6.84 -19.59
CA LEU A 531 2.26 -7.37 -20.27
C LEU A 531 1.89 -8.09 -21.56
N LEU A 532 2.79 -7.96 -22.54
CA LEU A 532 2.72 -8.57 -23.85
C LEU A 532 4.03 -9.32 -24.13
N LEU A 533 3.94 -10.62 -24.36
CA LEU A 533 5.03 -11.44 -24.86
C LEU A 533 5.10 -11.30 -26.38
N SER A 534 6.22 -10.80 -26.88
CA SER A 534 6.50 -10.62 -28.31
C SER A 534 7.78 -11.34 -28.72
N SER A 535 7.98 -11.58 -30.02
CA SER A 535 9.26 -12.01 -30.55
C SER A 535 9.60 -11.38 -31.90
N VAL A 536 10.89 -11.32 -32.21
CA VAL A 536 11.44 -10.89 -33.51
C VAL A 536 12.47 -11.91 -33.99
N ASN A 537 12.79 -11.91 -35.28
CA ASN A 537 13.92 -12.68 -35.79
C ASN A 537 15.27 -12.05 -35.38
N LEU A 538 16.40 -12.70 -35.66
CA LEU A 538 17.74 -12.21 -35.26
C LEU A 538 18.14 -10.87 -35.91
N GLU A 539 17.44 -10.44 -36.97
CA GLU A 539 17.61 -9.12 -37.58
C GLU A 539 16.77 -8.02 -36.92
N GLY A 540 15.87 -8.37 -36.01
CA GLY A 540 14.91 -7.45 -35.40
C GLY A 540 13.63 -7.23 -36.22
N ASN A 541 13.43 -8.03 -37.26
CA ASN A 541 12.28 -7.97 -38.16
C ASN A 541 11.21 -9.02 -37.76
N ASP A 542 10.11 -9.04 -38.52
CA ASP A 542 9.03 -10.02 -38.36
C ASP A 542 8.51 -10.07 -36.91
N LYS A 543 8.15 -8.91 -36.34
CA LYS A 543 7.61 -8.86 -34.98
C LYS A 543 6.30 -9.66 -34.89
N ARG A 544 6.19 -10.52 -33.88
CA ARG A 544 5.00 -11.29 -33.55
C ARG A 544 4.62 -11.08 -32.10
N ASP A 545 3.33 -10.96 -31.83
CA ASP A 545 2.76 -10.88 -30.50
C ASP A 545 2.07 -12.21 -30.18
N HIS A 546 2.36 -12.79 -29.02
CA HIS A 546 1.99 -14.17 -28.69
C HIS A 546 0.99 -14.23 -27.54
N LEU A 547 1.34 -13.67 -26.39
CA LEU A 547 0.54 -13.75 -25.17
C LEU A 547 0.35 -12.35 -24.57
N GLN A 548 -0.83 -12.11 -24.03
CA GLN A 548 -1.16 -10.92 -23.24
C GLN A 548 -1.67 -11.34 -21.87
N GLY A 549 -1.15 -10.73 -20.81
CA GLY A 549 -1.60 -10.96 -19.44
C GLY A 549 -1.93 -9.64 -18.75
N ALA A 550 -3.19 -9.48 -18.32
CA ALA A 550 -3.65 -8.23 -17.69
C ALA A 550 -3.04 -7.99 -16.30
N LYS A 551 -2.83 -9.09 -15.56
CA LYS A 551 -2.22 -9.14 -14.21
C LYS A 551 -0.82 -9.75 -14.21
N ALA A 552 -0.30 -10.14 -15.38
CA ALA A 552 0.99 -10.82 -15.47
C ALA A 552 2.13 -9.86 -15.15
N THR A 553 3.13 -10.34 -14.41
CA THR A 553 4.39 -9.63 -14.11
C THR A 553 5.60 -10.26 -14.79
N ARG A 554 5.47 -11.50 -15.28
CA ARG A 554 6.52 -12.18 -16.02
C ARG A 554 5.97 -13.20 -17.01
N PHE A 555 6.62 -13.31 -18.17
CA PHE A 555 6.54 -14.47 -19.06
C PHE A 555 7.93 -15.10 -19.24
N LEU A 556 7.98 -16.42 -19.38
CA LEU A 556 9.20 -17.17 -19.71
C LEU A 556 8.84 -18.43 -20.50
N VAL A 557 9.21 -18.48 -21.79
CA VAL A 557 8.99 -19.64 -22.66
C VAL A 557 10.04 -20.71 -22.37
N SER A 558 9.67 -21.98 -22.42
CA SER A 558 10.59 -23.10 -22.21
C SER A 558 11.59 -23.23 -23.37
N PRO A 559 12.81 -23.76 -23.12
CA PRO A 559 13.81 -23.98 -24.15
C PRO A 559 13.34 -24.79 -25.36
N ASP A 560 12.38 -25.71 -25.17
CA ASP A 560 11.79 -26.51 -26.24
C ASP A 560 10.58 -25.85 -26.95
N GLU A 561 10.22 -24.61 -26.57
CA GLU A 561 9.06 -23.86 -27.07
C GLU A 561 7.69 -24.53 -26.86
N ARG A 562 7.57 -25.51 -25.96
CA ARG A 562 6.29 -26.20 -25.71
C ARG A 562 5.53 -25.67 -24.51
N TRP A 563 6.17 -24.89 -23.65
CA TRP A 563 5.59 -24.38 -22.41
C TRP A 563 5.87 -22.91 -22.22
N VAL A 564 5.03 -22.26 -21.42
CA VAL A 564 5.25 -20.91 -20.91
C VAL A 564 4.96 -20.88 -19.42
N ALA A 565 5.87 -20.28 -18.67
CA ALA A 565 5.63 -19.87 -17.31
C ALA A 565 5.13 -18.43 -17.30
N LEU A 566 4.06 -18.16 -16.55
CA LEU A 566 3.56 -16.83 -16.28
C LEU A 566 3.51 -16.57 -14.77
N THR A 567 3.89 -15.37 -14.34
CA THR A 567 3.70 -14.93 -12.94
C THR A 567 2.60 -13.89 -12.90
N GLU A 568 1.65 -14.05 -11.98
CA GLU A 568 0.47 -13.20 -11.79
C GLU A 568 0.31 -12.95 -10.28
N ASN A 569 0.39 -11.68 -9.84
CA ASN A 569 0.25 -11.27 -8.44
C ASN A 569 0.94 -12.23 -7.45
N PHE A 570 2.24 -12.47 -7.67
CA PHE A 570 3.14 -13.33 -6.87
C PHE A 570 2.96 -14.85 -7.02
N LYS A 571 1.98 -15.35 -7.78
CA LYS A 571 1.79 -16.78 -8.05
C LYS A 571 2.30 -17.11 -9.45
N THR A 572 2.97 -18.26 -9.62
CA THR A 572 3.41 -18.74 -10.95
C THR A 572 2.59 -19.92 -11.42
N TYR A 573 2.23 -19.83 -12.70
CA TYR A 573 1.53 -20.86 -13.43
C TYR A 573 2.34 -21.29 -14.65
N VAL A 574 2.19 -22.54 -15.05
CA VAL A 574 2.72 -23.08 -16.30
C VAL A 574 1.54 -23.45 -17.19
N ALA A 575 1.70 -23.24 -18.49
CA ALA A 575 0.74 -23.63 -19.51
C ALA A 575 1.44 -24.11 -20.80
N PRO A 576 0.79 -24.91 -21.65
CA PRO A 576 1.26 -25.17 -23.00
C PRO A 576 1.44 -23.87 -23.79
N PHE A 577 2.51 -23.81 -24.58
CA PHE A 577 2.80 -22.70 -25.47
C PHE A 577 2.76 -23.14 -26.93
N PHE A 578 2.22 -22.27 -27.79
CA PHE A 578 2.22 -22.44 -29.23
C PHE A 578 2.07 -21.09 -29.91
N SER A 579 2.73 -20.92 -31.07
CA SER A 579 2.58 -19.72 -31.90
C SER A 579 1.61 -19.99 -33.03
N ASN A 580 0.48 -19.29 -33.07
CA ASN A 580 -0.55 -19.42 -34.11
C ASN A 580 -0.77 -18.12 -34.92
N GLY A 581 0.10 -17.12 -34.76
CA GLY A 581 -0.01 -15.82 -35.42
C GLY A 581 -1.07 -14.89 -34.84
N LYS A 582 -1.72 -15.26 -33.72
CA LYS A 582 -2.65 -14.41 -32.96
C LYS A 582 -2.16 -14.22 -31.54
N THR A 583 -2.47 -13.07 -30.95
CA THR A 583 -2.26 -12.83 -29.51
C THR A 583 -3.34 -13.52 -28.68
N ILE A 584 -2.93 -14.34 -27.72
CA ILE A 584 -3.81 -15.05 -26.79
C ILE A 584 -3.79 -14.32 -25.44
N THR A 585 -4.96 -14.06 -24.86
CA THR A 585 -5.03 -13.58 -23.47
C THR A 585 -4.91 -14.76 -22.53
N ILE A 586 -4.00 -14.67 -21.55
CA ILE A 586 -3.71 -15.75 -20.60
C ILE A 586 -3.65 -15.23 -19.17
N SER A 587 -4.10 -16.06 -18.23
CA SER A 587 -4.04 -15.85 -16.78
C SER A 587 -3.94 -17.20 -16.06
N GLY A 588 -3.75 -17.17 -14.74
CA GLY A 588 -3.85 -18.38 -13.90
C GLY A 588 -5.23 -19.06 -13.95
N LYS A 589 -6.27 -18.36 -14.45
CA LYS A 589 -7.65 -18.86 -14.57
C LYS A 589 -8.06 -19.24 -16.00
N THR A 590 -7.11 -19.24 -16.95
CA THR A 590 -7.37 -19.66 -18.34
C THR A 590 -7.87 -21.10 -18.40
N SER A 591 -8.89 -21.34 -19.22
CA SER A 591 -9.60 -22.64 -19.30
C SER A 591 -9.58 -23.28 -20.69
N GLU A 592 -9.15 -22.54 -21.71
CA GLU A 592 -9.02 -23.00 -23.10
C GLU A 592 -7.97 -24.12 -23.25
N PHE A 593 -7.01 -24.19 -22.33
CA PHE A 593 -6.01 -25.25 -22.21
C PHE A 593 -5.56 -25.39 -20.76
N SER A 594 -4.89 -26.49 -20.44
CA SER A 594 -4.46 -26.79 -19.08
C SER A 594 -3.45 -25.75 -18.56
N VAL A 595 -3.77 -25.15 -17.42
CA VAL A 595 -2.88 -24.25 -16.68
C VAL A 595 -2.74 -24.82 -15.26
N ALA A 596 -1.51 -24.90 -14.76
CA ALA A 596 -1.23 -25.45 -13.43
C ALA A 596 -0.40 -24.46 -12.62
N GLN A 597 -0.81 -24.20 -11.37
CA GLN A 597 0.00 -23.45 -10.42
C GLN A 597 1.17 -24.33 -9.99
N VAL A 598 2.41 -23.83 -10.14
CA VAL A 598 3.61 -24.62 -9.86
C VAL A 598 4.19 -24.36 -8.47
N ALA A 599 4.02 -23.14 -7.93
CA ALA A 599 4.56 -22.73 -6.64
C ALA A 599 3.45 -22.49 -5.60
N ALA A 600 3.65 -22.96 -4.37
CA ALA A 600 2.74 -22.64 -3.26
C ALA A 600 2.99 -21.24 -2.67
N ARG A 601 4.23 -20.74 -2.80
CA ARG A 601 4.69 -19.44 -2.29
C ARG A 601 4.98 -18.48 -3.43
N SER A 602 5.50 -17.30 -3.07
CA SER A 602 6.03 -16.33 -4.03
C SER A 602 7.17 -16.92 -4.86
N THR A 603 7.28 -16.45 -6.09
CA THR A 603 8.29 -16.86 -7.05
C THR A 603 9.11 -15.66 -7.50
N GLU A 604 10.43 -15.79 -7.45
CA GLU A 604 11.35 -14.85 -8.07
C GLU A 604 12.37 -15.64 -8.91
N PHE A 605 12.96 -14.95 -9.89
CA PHE A 605 14.08 -15.49 -10.69
C PHE A 605 13.84 -16.88 -11.32
N LEU A 606 12.70 -17.04 -12.00
CA LEU A 606 12.32 -18.28 -12.70
C LEU A 606 13.36 -18.73 -13.74
N HIS A 607 13.56 -20.04 -13.83
CA HIS A 607 14.46 -20.69 -14.78
C HIS A 607 13.91 -22.05 -15.22
N TRP A 608 14.03 -22.39 -16.50
CA TRP A 608 13.67 -23.72 -17.02
C TRP A 608 14.87 -24.65 -16.98
N SER A 609 14.69 -25.93 -16.63
CA SER A 609 15.74 -26.92 -16.88
C SER A 609 16.05 -27.01 -18.38
N ALA A 610 17.28 -27.37 -18.72
CA ALA A 610 17.74 -27.41 -20.12
C ALA A 610 16.90 -28.37 -21.00
N ASP A 611 16.34 -29.42 -20.41
CA ASP A 611 15.45 -30.38 -21.06
C ASP A 611 13.97 -29.95 -21.08
N SER A 612 13.64 -28.77 -20.52
CA SER A 612 12.27 -28.26 -20.35
C SER A 612 11.35 -29.16 -19.50
N GLY A 613 11.90 -30.14 -18.79
CA GLY A 613 11.13 -31.09 -17.97
C GLY A 613 10.73 -30.57 -16.60
N SER A 614 11.38 -29.51 -16.13
CA SER A 614 11.16 -28.91 -14.80
C SER A 614 11.36 -27.41 -14.81
N ILE A 615 10.72 -26.73 -13.86
CA ILE A 615 10.90 -25.29 -13.61
C ILE A 615 11.49 -25.08 -12.22
N ASP A 616 12.51 -24.23 -12.15
CA ASP A 616 13.21 -23.81 -10.95
C ASP A 616 12.89 -22.34 -10.65
N TRP A 617 12.87 -21.97 -9.38
CA TRP A 617 12.77 -20.58 -8.93
C TRP A 617 13.45 -20.41 -7.57
N SER A 618 13.91 -19.18 -7.29
CA SER A 618 14.43 -18.84 -5.96
C SER A 618 13.55 -17.81 -5.30
N HIS A 619 13.39 -17.92 -3.99
CA HIS A 619 12.68 -16.93 -3.18
C HIS A 619 13.26 -16.93 -1.78
N GLY A 620 13.75 -15.77 -1.33
CA GLY A 620 14.53 -15.68 -0.11
C GLY A 620 15.70 -16.67 -0.12
N ARG A 621 15.87 -17.42 0.96
CA ARG A 621 17.01 -18.35 1.11
C ARG A 621 16.90 -19.65 0.32
N HIS A 622 15.78 -19.92 -0.35
CA HIS A 622 15.50 -21.24 -0.90
C HIS A 622 15.49 -21.27 -2.44
N LEU A 623 15.96 -22.38 -3.00
CA LEU A 623 15.77 -22.78 -4.40
C LEU A 623 14.75 -23.92 -4.46
N TYR A 624 13.69 -23.72 -5.23
CA TYR A 624 12.62 -24.67 -5.44
C TYR A 624 12.70 -25.23 -6.86
N SER A 625 12.14 -26.43 -7.06
CA SER A 625 12.07 -27.09 -8.36
C SER A 625 10.77 -27.89 -8.44
N ARG A 626 10.13 -27.90 -9.60
CA ARG A 626 8.97 -28.77 -9.87
C ARG A 626 9.07 -29.38 -11.25
N ASP A 627 9.00 -30.71 -11.31
CA ASP A 627 8.90 -31.44 -12.56
C ASP A 627 7.49 -31.26 -13.16
N LEU A 628 7.39 -31.10 -14.48
CA LEU A 628 6.10 -30.84 -15.14
C LEU A 628 5.12 -32.01 -15.01
N ASN A 629 5.60 -33.25 -14.94
CA ASN A 629 4.75 -34.42 -14.74
C ASN A 629 4.09 -34.45 -13.34
N GLN A 630 4.56 -33.62 -12.40
CA GLN A 630 3.91 -33.40 -11.10
C GLN A 630 2.87 -32.28 -11.15
N ALA A 631 2.79 -31.52 -12.24
CA ALA A 631 1.80 -30.46 -12.46
C ALA A 631 0.72 -30.84 -13.48
N PHE A 632 1.01 -31.80 -14.36
CA PHE A 632 0.10 -32.20 -15.44
C PHE A 632 -0.05 -33.73 -15.54
N ALA A 633 -1.26 -34.23 -15.29
CA ALA A 633 -1.57 -35.66 -15.28
C ALA A 633 -1.44 -36.35 -16.64
N PHE A 634 -1.47 -35.60 -17.74
CA PHE A 634 -1.34 -36.15 -19.10
C PHE A 634 0.11 -36.42 -19.52
N LEU A 635 1.11 -36.01 -18.71
CA LEU A 635 2.51 -36.24 -19.02
C LEU A 635 2.95 -37.63 -18.59
N GLN A 636 3.89 -38.20 -19.36
CA GLN A 636 4.43 -39.53 -19.06
C GLN A 636 5.11 -39.52 -17.69
N GLY A 637 4.78 -40.54 -16.88
CA GLY A 637 5.32 -40.68 -15.53
C GLY A 637 4.66 -39.78 -14.48
N ALA A 638 3.54 -39.11 -14.81
CA ALA A 638 2.74 -38.42 -13.82
C ALA A 638 2.15 -39.41 -12.79
N PRO A 639 2.12 -39.05 -11.50
CA PRO A 639 1.48 -39.87 -10.46
C PRO A 639 -0.06 -39.88 -10.65
N GLU A 640 -0.73 -40.91 -10.11
CA GLU A 640 -2.20 -41.02 -10.17
C GLU A 640 -2.90 -39.82 -9.52
N THR A 641 -2.34 -39.31 -8.43
CA THR A 641 -2.75 -38.05 -7.79
C THR A 641 -1.60 -37.07 -7.88
N LEU A 642 -1.85 -35.91 -8.50
CA LEU A 642 -0.85 -34.86 -8.60
C LEU A 642 -0.58 -34.26 -7.21
N PRO A 643 0.69 -34.03 -6.84
CA PRO A 643 1.01 -33.34 -5.60
C PRO A 643 0.57 -31.88 -5.66
N GLU A 644 0.29 -31.32 -4.47
CA GLU A 644 0.06 -29.89 -4.28
C GLU A 644 1.30 -29.05 -4.71
N PRO A 645 1.12 -27.74 -4.94
CA PRO A 645 2.24 -26.85 -5.24
C PRO A 645 3.38 -26.92 -4.23
N VAL A 646 4.62 -26.76 -4.71
CA VAL A 646 5.82 -26.99 -3.88
C VAL A 646 5.95 -25.93 -2.79
N GLU A 647 6.09 -26.40 -1.54
CA GLU A 647 6.24 -25.56 -0.34
C GLU A 647 7.66 -25.53 0.24
N THR A 648 8.47 -26.55 -0.03
CA THR A 648 9.83 -26.70 0.52
C THR A 648 10.88 -26.59 -0.58
N GLY A 649 11.98 -25.88 -0.31
CA GLY A 649 13.09 -25.72 -1.24
C GLY A 649 14.43 -26.08 -0.60
N LEU A 650 15.46 -26.20 -1.44
CA LEU A 650 16.84 -26.35 -1.03
C LEU A 650 17.32 -25.05 -0.37
N ASP A 651 17.76 -25.13 0.89
CA ASP A 651 18.34 -24.00 1.61
C ASP A 651 19.75 -23.65 1.10
N LEU A 652 19.92 -22.40 0.68
CA LEU A 652 21.15 -21.83 0.14
C LEU A 652 21.75 -20.74 1.04
N ALA A 653 21.11 -20.41 2.15
CA ALA A 653 21.65 -19.43 3.09
C ALA A 653 22.94 -19.91 3.75
N PHE A 654 23.69 -18.92 4.25
CA PHE A 654 24.94 -19.11 4.96
C PHE A 654 25.20 -17.91 5.89
N SER A 655 25.93 -18.15 6.97
CA SER A 655 26.32 -17.09 7.92
C SER A 655 27.43 -16.22 7.35
N HIS A 656 27.37 -14.92 7.62
CA HIS A 656 28.38 -13.93 7.32
C HIS A 656 28.65 -13.04 8.54
N THR A 657 29.91 -12.67 8.75
CA THR A 657 30.30 -11.72 9.79
C THR A 657 29.76 -10.32 9.46
N GLY A 658 29.12 -9.67 10.42
CA GLY A 658 28.69 -8.28 10.28
C GLY A 658 29.87 -7.32 10.30
N ASP A 659 29.78 -6.22 9.55
CA ASP A 659 30.77 -5.16 9.60
C ASP A 659 30.71 -4.44 10.96
N LYS A 660 31.88 -4.34 11.59
CA LYS A 660 32.06 -3.74 12.90
C LYS A 660 33.33 -2.89 12.87
N PRO A 661 33.23 -1.56 13.04
CA PRO A 661 34.39 -0.70 13.11
C PRO A 661 35.32 -1.12 14.24
N ALA A 662 36.62 -0.92 14.07
CA ALA A 662 37.59 -1.10 15.15
C ALA A 662 37.88 0.23 15.85
N GLY A 663 38.17 0.18 17.16
CA GLY A 663 38.55 1.34 17.96
C GLY A 663 37.40 2.05 18.67
N THR A 664 37.76 3.13 19.36
CA THR A 664 36.86 3.96 20.18
C THR A 664 36.91 5.41 19.67
N ILE A 665 35.75 6.04 19.51
CA ILE A 665 35.61 7.47 19.21
C ILE A 665 35.03 8.15 20.45
N ALA A 666 35.60 9.28 20.85
CA ALA A 666 35.09 10.13 21.92
C ALA A 666 34.69 11.48 21.34
N LEU A 667 33.40 11.82 21.40
CA LEU A 667 32.93 13.19 21.09
C LEU A 667 32.99 13.98 22.40
N VAL A 668 33.80 15.04 22.46
CA VAL A 668 34.12 15.73 23.73
C VAL A 668 33.73 17.20 23.69
N GLY A 669 33.06 17.66 24.75
CA GLY A 669 32.82 19.08 25.05
C GLY A 669 31.56 19.70 24.44
N GLY A 670 30.72 18.90 23.80
CA GLY A 670 29.48 19.36 23.16
C GLY A 670 28.28 19.40 24.10
N GLN A 671 27.21 20.05 23.66
CA GLN A 671 25.89 19.94 24.28
C GLN A 671 25.22 18.65 23.80
N ILE A 672 24.99 17.68 24.67
CA ILE A 672 24.42 16.37 24.29
C ILE A 672 22.93 16.36 24.62
N VAL A 673 22.09 16.07 23.61
CA VAL A 673 20.67 15.75 23.84
C VAL A 673 20.55 14.24 24.02
N THR A 674 20.06 13.77 25.17
CA THR A 674 19.99 12.32 25.42
C THR A 674 18.62 11.74 25.07
N MET A 675 18.58 10.43 24.85
CA MET A 675 17.33 9.68 24.57
C MET A 675 17.10 8.54 25.57
N ARG A 676 17.83 8.50 26.70
CA ARG A 676 17.86 7.34 27.61
C ARG A 676 16.56 7.14 28.40
N ASP A 677 15.79 8.21 28.57
CA ASP A 677 14.48 8.23 29.25
C ASP A 677 13.58 9.32 28.67
N ALA A 678 13.59 9.46 27.34
CA ALA A 678 12.96 10.60 26.65
C ALA A 678 11.43 10.68 26.81
N ASP A 679 10.81 9.61 27.33
CA ASP A 679 9.38 9.56 27.62
C ASP A 679 9.05 10.21 28.98
N GLN A 680 10.01 10.26 29.92
CA GLN A 680 9.81 10.83 31.26
C GLN A 680 10.65 12.10 31.50
N GLN A 681 11.84 12.18 30.89
CA GLN A 681 12.79 13.27 31.10
C GLN A 681 13.44 13.74 29.79
N GLN A 682 13.39 15.05 29.56
CA GLN A 682 14.19 15.71 28.52
C GLN A 682 15.52 16.16 29.14
N GLU A 683 16.57 15.38 28.93
CA GLU A 683 17.91 15.65 29.47
C GLU A 683 18.84 16.24 28.41
N VAL A 684 19.51 17.33 28.79
CA VAL A 684 20.57 17.96 28.01
C VAL A 684 21.82 18.08 28.89
N ILE A 685 22.95 17.56 28.42
CA ILE A 685 24.23 17.58 29.14
C ILE A 685 25.15 18.61 28.50
N GLU A 686 25.57 19.60 29.27
CA GLU A 686 26.59 20.58 28.85
C GLU A 686 28.01 20.03 29.10
N ASP A 687 28.97 20.46 28.28
CA ASP A 687 30.37 19.94 28.29
C ASP A 687 30.43 18.39 28.35
N GLY A 688 29.60 17.78 27.52
CA GLY A 688 29.37 16.34 27.54
C GLY A 688 30.39 15.54 26.76
N VAL A 689 30.47 14.25 27.09
CA VAL A 689 31.25 13.22 26.38
C VAL A 689 30.33 12.10 25.90
N VAL A 690 30.46 11.72 24.63
CA VAL A 690 29.87 10.49 24.05
C VAL A 690 30.99 9.55 23.65
N LEU A 691 31.04 8.35 24.25
CA LEU A 691 31.93 7.28 23.82
C LEU A 691 31.20 6.32 22.87
N ILE A 692 31.85 6.07 21.73
CA ILE A 692 31.37 5.14 20.72
C ILE A 692 32.45 4.09 20.53
N GLU A 693 32.11 2.82 20.74
CA GLU A 693 33.03 1.70 20.54
C GLU A 693 32.39 0.68 19.59
N GLY A 694 33.17 0.29 18.58
CA GLY A 694 32.67 -0.50 17.46
C GLY A 694 31.57 0.23 16.70
N ASN A 695 30.31 -0.05 17.04
CA ASN A 695 29.13 0.57 16.44
C ASN A 695 28.05 0.91 17.49
N ARG A 696 28.45 1.04 18.76
CA ARG A 696 27.58 1.31 19.91
C ARG A 696 28.03 2.53 20.67
N ILE A 697 27.07 3.30 21.16
CA ILE A 697 27.29 4.27 22.22
C ILE A 697 27.46 3.49 23.52
N THR A 698 28.62 3.58 24.17
CA THR A 698 28.94 2.84 25.41
C THR A 698 28.87 3.72 26.65
N ALA A 699 29.05 5.04 26.51
CA ALA A 699 28.87 5.98 27.60
C ALA A 699 28.40 7.35 27.10
N VAL A 700 27.57 8.01 27.91
CA VAL A 700 27.12 9.40 27.73
C VAL A 700 27.11 10.03 29.12
N GLY A 701 27.74 11.20 29.27
CA GLY A 701 27.81 11.91 30.55
C GLY A 701 28.59 13.22 30.43
N THR A 702 28.78 13.93 31.55
CA THR A 702 29.68 15.09 31.59
C THR A 702 31.14 14.65 31.43
N ARG A 703 32.02 15.60 31.09
CA ARG A 703 33.47 15.36 31.03
C ARG A 703 34.06 14.78 32.33
N SER A 704 33.49 15.10 33.49
CA SER A 704 33.93 14.55 34.78
C SER A 704 33.44 13.13 35.06
N GLU A 705 32.38 12.68 34.40
CA GLU A 705 31.74 11.39 34.65
C GLU A 705 32.24 10.29 33.71
N VAL A 706 32.63 10.65 32.48
CA VAL A 706 33.02 9.69 31.45
C VAL A 706 34.55 9.59 31.36
N SER A 707 35.09 8.42 31.69
CA SER A 707 36.51 8.14 31.50
C SER A 707 36.82 7.84 30.03
N ILE A 708 37.56 8.73 29.37
CA ILE A 708 37.97 8.57 27.97
C ILE A 708 39.19 7.64 27.89
N PRO A 709 39.13 6.52 27.13
CA PRO A 709 40.29 5.66 26.93
C PRO A 709 41.44 6.39 26.23
N ALA A 710 42.69 6.16 26.66
CA ALA A 710 43.86 6.86 26.12
C ALA A 710 44.12 6.61 24.62
N ASN A 711 43.56 5.53 24.06
CA ASN A 711 43.65 5.17 22.64
C ASN A 711 42.40 5.59 21.84
N ALA A 712 41.44 6.29 22.44
CA ALA A 712 40.26 6.77 21.73
C ALA A 712 40.65 7.89 20.76
N PHE A 713 39.98 7.93 19.60
CA PHE A 713 40.01 9.07 18.71
C PHE A 713 39.09 10.15 19.27
N GLU A 714 39.69 11.18 19.88
CA GLU A 714 38.97 12.32 20.42
C GLU A 714 38.61 13.32 19.31
N LEU A 715 37.32 13.63 19.21
CA LEU A 715 36.78 14.68 18.37
C LEU A 715 36.21 15.79 19.26
N ASP A 716 36.85 16.95 19.25
CA ASP A 716 36.36 18.15 19.92
C ASP A 716 35.10 18.67 19.20
N VAL A 717 34.00 18.70 19.94
CA VAL A 717 32.69 19.17 19.49
C VAL A 717 32.19 20.33 20.35
N ALA A 718 33.11 21.06 20.99
CA ALA A 718 32.78 22.26 21.74
C ALA A 718 31.99 23.28 20.90
N GLY A 719 30.93 23.84 21.50
CA GLY A 719 30.01 24.76 20.83
C GLY A 719 29.10 24.10 19.78
N LYS A 720 29.05 22.77 19.72
CA LYS A 720 28.11 22.01 18.88
C LYS A 720 27.07 21.30 19.74
N THR A 721 25.92 21.02 19.15
CA THR A 721 24.92 20.10 19.70
C THR A 721 25.15 18.71 19.10
N VAL A 722 25.28 17.72 19.97
CA VAL A 722 25.40 16.31 19.61
C VAL A 722 24.05 15.64 19.86
N LEU A 723 23.48 15.09 18.80
CA LEU A 723 22.28 14.27 18.85
C LEU A 723 22.68 12.80 18.68
N PRO A 724 22.04 11.86 19.38
CA PRO A 724 22.07 10.47 18.94
C PRO A 724 21.57 10.41 17.49
N GLY A 725 22.17 9.53 16.69
CA GLY A 725 21.84 9.42 15.28
C GLY A 725 20.33 9.33 15.05
N LEU A 726 19.82 10.05 14.05
CA LEU A 726 18.40 10.07 13.73
C LEU A 726 17.98 8.69 13.18
N ILE A 727 16.77 8.30 13.53
CA ILE A 727 16.09 7.14 12.95
C ILE A 727 14.95 7.70 12.11
N ASP A 728 15.00 7.45 10.81
CA ASP A 728 13.86 7.71 9.94
C ASP A 728 12.93 6.50 9.97
N ALA A 729 11.80 6.64 10.66
CA ALA A 729 10.85 5.55 10.83
C ALA A 729 9.92 5.34 9.62
N HIS A 730 9.96 6.24 8.63
CA HIS A 730 9.19 6.14 7.38
C HIS A 730 10.01 6.70 6.23
N ALA A 731 11.04 5.96 5.85
CA ALA A 731 11.89 6.31 4.73
C ALA A 731 11.31 5.81 3.40
N HIS A 732 11.63 6.49 2.31
CA HIS A 732 11.43 5.97 0.95
C HIS A 732 12.70 6.20 0.14
N GLY A 733 13.14 5.18 -0.58
CA GLY A 733 14.20 5.37 -1.57
C GLY A 733 14.61 4.10 -2.28
N GLY A 734 14.80 4.18 -3.60
CA GLY A 734 15.23 3.02 -4.37
C GLY A 734 16.59 2.50 -3.90
N MET A 735 16.73 1.18 -3.83
CA MET A 735 18.00 0.52 -3.48
C MET A 735 18.78 0.04 -4.71
N GLY A 736 18.10 -0.20 -5.82
CA GLY A 736 18.70 -0.54 -7.10
C GLY A 736 17.93 0.02 -8.29
N SER A 737 18.39 -0.36 -9.49
CA SER A 737 17.69 -0.09 -10.73
C SER A 737 17.88 -1.26 -11.67
N ALA A 738 16.78 -1.95 -11.99
CA ALA A 738 16.80 -3.21 -12.72
C ALA A 738 17.74 -4.22 -12.05
N GLU A 739 17.52 -4.46 -10.75
CA GLU A 739 18.23 -5.44 -9.92
C GLU A 739 19.71 -5.10 -9.63
N ILE A 740 20.23 -3.99 -10.18
CA ILE A 740 21.60 -3.53 -9.97
C ILE A 740 21.61 -2.51 -8.81
N MET A 741 22.31 -2.84 -7.74
CA MET A 741 22.57 -1.92 -6.62
C MET A 741 23.87 -1.14 -6.88
N PRO A 742 23.84 0.20 -6.91
CA PRO A 742 25.06 1.01 -7.03
C PRO A 742 25.93 0.88 -5.79
N GLN A 743 27.25 1.04 -5.94
CA GLN A 743 28.17 1.08 -4.80
C GLN A 743 27.99 2.38 -3.98
N GLN A 744 27.52 3.45 -4.63
CA GLN A 744 27.19 4.74 -4.05
C GLN A 744 25.73 5.09 -4.34
N ASN A 745 24.84 4.79 -3.40
CA ASN A 745 23.46 5.25 -3.45
C ASN A 745 23.35 6.67 -2.90
N TRP A 746 23.09 7.65 -3.77
CA TRP A 746 23.05 9.06 -3.37
C TRP A 746 21.97 9.37 -2.32
N MET A 747 20.86 8.63 -2.30
CA MET A 747 19.80 8.81 -1.31
C MET A 747 20.29 8.41 0.08
N GLN A 748 20.95 7.25 0.16
CA GLN A 748 21.51 6.74 1.41
C GLN A 748 22.67 7.59 1.93
N LEU A 749 23.52 8.10 1.03
CA LEU A 749 24.60 9.03 1.39
C LEU A 749 24.04 10.37 1.87
N SER A 750 22.97 10.87 1.26
CA SER A 750 22.27 12.08 1.73
C SER A 750 21.71 11.86 3.14
N ASN A 751 21.04 10.73 3.41
CA ASN A 751 20.53 10.38 4.74
C ASN A 751 21.65 10.42 5.80
N LEU A 752 22.77 9.74 5.53
CA LEU A 752 23.94 9.75 6.43
C LEU A 752 24.49 11.17 6.64
N ALA A 753 24.58 11.99 5.57
CA ALA A 753 25.09 13.36 5.67
C ALA A 753 24.22 14.26 6.56
N PHE A 754 22.92 13.97 6.67
CA PHE A 754 21.99 14.65 7.57
C PHE A 754 21.86 13.98 8.94
N GLY A 755 22.65 12.94 9.23
CA GLY A 755 22.71 12.29 10.54
C GLY A 755 21.69 11.17 10.73
N VAL A 756 21.02 10.72 9.68
CA VAL A 756 20.14 9.54 9.70
C VAL A 756 21.01 8.29 9.68
N THR A 757 20.97 7.51 10.77
CA THR A 757 21.84 6.35 10.98
C THR A 757 21.10 5.01 10.90
N ALA A 758 19.76 5.06 10.94
CA ALA A 758 18.90 3.92 10.69
C ALA A 758 17.65 4.39 9.95
N ILE A 759 17.12 3.52 9.08
CA ILE A 759 15.87 3.74 8.37
C ILE A 759 14.97 2.53 8.54
N HIS A 760 13.67 2.77 8.63
CA HIS A 760 12.64 1.81 8.30
C HIS A 760 11.97 2.25 7.00
N ASP A 761 12.04 1.41 5.96
CA ASP A 761 11.39 1.66 4.66
C ASP A 761 10.16 0.74 4.52
N PRO A 762 8.94 1.30 4.58
CA PRO A 762 7.72 0.52 4.53
C PRO A 762 7.25 0.23 3.10
N SER A 763 8.01 0.56 2.05
CA SER A 763 7.58 0.32 0.67
C SER A 763 8.76 0.34 -0.31
N ASN A 764 9.29 -0.83 -0.61
CA ASN A 764 10.40 -0.95 -1.57
C ASN A 764 10.25 -2.17 -2.50
N ASP A 765 11.14 -2.27 -3.47
CA ASP A 765 11.32 -3.50 -4.23
C ASP A 765 11.94 -4.58 -3.34
N THR A 766 11.35 -5.78 -3.32
CA THR A 766 11.72 -6.82 -2.35
C THR A 766 13.16 -7.31 -2.57
N SER A 767 13.51 -7.68 -3.79
CA SER A 767 14.81 -8.30 -4.09
C SER A 767 15.96 -7.29 -3.97
N GLU A 768 15.78 -6.07 -4.46
CA GLU A 768 16.79 -5.02 -4.35
C GLU A 768 17.01 -4.59 -2.90
N PHE A 769 15.93 -4.45 -2.12
CA PHE A 769 15.99 -3.94 -0.76
C PHE A 769 16.73 -4.87 0.21
N PHE A 770 16.36 -6.15 0.26
CA PHE A 770 16.98 -7.08 1.19
C PHE A 770 18.42 -7.42 0.78
N ALA A 771 18.72 -7.48 -0.53
CA ALA A 771 20.10 -7.60 -1.00
C ALA A 771 20.97 -6.38 -0.61
N ALA A 772 20.43 -5.16 -0.72
CA ALA A 772 21.13 -3.95 -0.28
C ALA A 772 21.32 -3.90 1.25
N SER A 773 20.33 -4.35 2.03
CA SER A 773 20.45 -4.47 3.49
C SER A 773 21.59 -5.43 3.90
N GLU A 774 21.74 -6.55 3.19
CA GLU A 774 22.82 -7.51 3.43
C GLU A 774 24.20 -6.98 3.02
N LEU A 775 24.30 -6.28 1.88
CA LEU A 775 25.51 -5.56 1.48
C LEU A 775 25.90 -4.47 2.49
N GLN A 776 24.92 -3.79 3.08
CA GLN A 776 25.14 -2.81 4.15
C GLN A 776 25.66 -3.51 5.41
N LYS A 777 25.05 -4.61 5.83
CA LYS A 777 25.47 -5.39 7.00
C LYS A 777 26.87 -5.99 6.84
N SER A 778 27.28 -6.35 5.62
CA SER A 778 28.62 -6.88 5.34
C SER A 778 29.70 -5.79 5.17
N GLY A 779 29.33 -4.50 5.20
CA GLY A 779 30.25 -3.37 5.01
C GLY A 779 30.60 -3.07 3.55
N GLN A 780 29.92 -3.72 2.60
CA GLN A 780 30.13 -3.52 1.16
C GLN A 780 29.34 -2.31 0.60
N LEU A 781 28.32 -1.83 1.33
CA LEU A 781 27.52 -0.66 0.97
C LEU A 781 27.49 0.34 2.13
N VAL A 782 27.87 1.59 1.84
CA VAL A 782 27.78 2.70 2.80
C VAL A 782 26.35 3.25 2.81
N ALA A 783 25.59 2.95 3.86
CA ALA A 783 24.21 3.38 4.06
C ALA A 783 23.86 3.44 5.55
N PRO A 784 22.74 4.08 5.94
CA PRO A 784 22.13 3.86 7.26
C PRO A 784 21.84 2.37 7.47
N ARG A 785 21.59 1.96 8.72
CA ARG A 785 21.07 0.60 8.98
C ARG A 785 19.69 0.46 8.33
N VAL A 786 19.51 -0.55 7.49
CA VAL A 786 18.33 -0.70 6.64
C VAL A 786 17.39 -1.78 7.19
N PHE A 787 16.19 -1.36 7.59
CA PHE A 787 15.05 -2.22 7.98
C PHE A 787 13.84 -1.87 7.12
N GLY A 788 12.93 -2.81 6.88
CA GLY A 788 11.75 -2.51 6.06
C GLY A 788 10.86 -3.71 5.79
N THR A 789 9.87 -3.50 4.91
CA THR A 789 8.83 -4.47 4.60
C THR A 789 9.02 -5.19 3.27
N GLY A 790 9.83 -4.63 2.36
CA GLY A 790 9.79 -5.01 0.94
C GLY A 790 8.51 -4.50 0.26
N THR A 791 8.02 -5.25 -0.74
CA THR A 791 6.86 -4.85 -1.53
C THR A 791 5.57 -4.89 -0.72
N ILE A 792 4.87 -3.76 -0.71
CA ILE A 792 3.63 -3.52 0.05
C ILE A 792 2.53 -4.56 -0.22
N LEU A 793 1.63 -4.72 0.75
CA LEU A 793 0.38 -5.49 0.59
C LEU A 793 -0.71 -4.55 0.07
N TYR A 794 -0.74 -4.33 -1.25
CA TYR A 794 -1.57 -3.26 -1.82
C TYR A 794 -3.04 -3.69 -1.99
N GLY A 795 -3.97 -2.92 -1.40
CA GLY A 795 -5.41 -3.11 -1.58
C GLY A 795 -6.01 -2.55 -2.89
N ALA A 796 -5.20 -2.01 -3.80
CA ALA A 796 -5.64 -1.53 -5.12
C ALA A 796 -5.01 -2.35 -6.26
N TYR A 797 -5.43 -2.07 -7.51
CA TYR A 797 -5.05 -2.86 -8.67
C TYR A 797 -3.74 -2.40 -9.32
N VAL A 798 -2.62 -3.05 -9.02
CA VAL A 798 -1.35 -2.87 -9.72
C VAL A 798 -0.65 -4.23 -9.80
N PRO A 799 -0.40 -4.76 -11.02
CA PRO A 799 0.34 -6.02 -11.19
C PRO A 799 1.67 -5.99 -10.44
N GLY A 800 1.92 -7.02 -9.62
CA GLY A 800 3.14 -7.14 -8.82
C GLY A 800 3.14 -6.39 -7.48
N TYR A 801 2.05 -5.71 -7.14
CA TYR A 801 1.86 -5.05 -5.84
C TYR A 801 0.54 -5.45 -5.17
N SER A 802 -0.51 -5.72 -5.97
CA SER A 802 -1.81 -6.15 -5.46
C SER A 802 -1.69 -7.41 -4.61
N ALA A 803 -2.15 -7.30 -3.36
CA ALA A 803 -2.25 -8.42 -2.43
C ALA A 803 -3.73 -8.75 -2.23
N GLU A 804 -4.23 -9.74 -2.97
CA GLU A 804 -5.59 -10.24 -2.81
C GLU A 804 -5.68 -11.00 -1.49
N THR A 805 -6.40 -10.45 -0.52
CA THR A 805 -6.59 -11.05 0.81
C THR A 805 -8.08 -11.29 1.01
N ASN A 806 -8.55 -12.53 0.85
CA ASN A 806 -9.94 -12.90 1.09
C ASN A 806 -10.11 -13.87 2.26
N SER A 807 -9.01 -14.39 2.80
CA SER A 807 -8.99 -15.27 3.96
C SER A 807 -7.70 -15.10 4.77
N LEU A 808 -7.64 -15.73 5.94
CA LEU A 808 -6.42 -15.77 6.75
C LEU A 808 -5.27 -16.46 6.00
N GLU A 809 -5.55 -17.50 5.22
CA GLU A 809 -4.54 -18.20 4.42
C GLU A 809 -3.95 -17.31 3.32
N ASP A 810 -4.76 -16.47 2.67
CA ASP A 810 -4.25 -15.47 1.72
C ASP A 810 -3.33 -14.45 2.42
N ALA A 811 -3.72 -13.99 3.62
CA ALA A 811 -2.88 -13.10 4.42
C ALA A 811 -1.55 -13.77 4.79
N GLU A 812 -1.60 -15.00 5.31
CA GLU A 812 -0.41 -15.80 5.63
C GLU A 812 0.51 -15.98 4.43
N PHE A 813 -0.02 -16.29 3.24
CA PHE A 813 0.77 -16.39 2.01
C PHE A 813 1.60 -15.11 1.78
N HIS A 814 0.96 -13.94 1.88
CA HIS A 814 1.60 -12.66 1.65
C HIS A 814 2.62 -12.27 2.73
N LEU A 815 2.42 -12.69 3.98
CA LEU A 815 3.37 -12.41 5.05
C LEU A 815 4.55 -13.38 5.01
N ARG A 816 4.31 -14.68 4.77
CA ARG A 816 5.36 -15.69 4.67
C ARG A 816 6.34 -15.36 3.54
N ARG A 817 5.87 -14.92 2.36
CA ARG A 817 6.78 -14.51 1.28
C ARG A 817 7.72 -13.37 1.70
N LEU A 818 7.27 -12.41 2.51
CA LEU A 818 8.11 -11.31 2.97
C LEU A 818 9.01 -11.75 4.13
N LYS A 819 8.51 -12.61 5.02
CA LYS A 819 9.32 -13.18 6.10
C LYS A 819 10.48 -14.03 5.56
N ASP A 820 10.26 -14.79 4.50
CA ASP A 820 11.25 -15.66 3.86
C ASP A 820 12.49 -14.90 3.34
N VAL A 821 12.36 -13.61 3.02
CA VAL A 821 13.46 -12.73 2.59
C VAL A 821 14.06 -11.90 3.74
N GLY A 822 13.56 -12.07 4.97
CA GLY A 822 14.06 -11.40 6.17
C GLY A 822 13.30 -10.14 6.58
N ALA A 823 12.08 -9.91 6.07
CA ALA A 823 11.24 -8.82 6.55
C ALA A 823 10.86 -9.04 8.02
N ILE A 824 10.93 -7.96 8.80
CA ILE A 824 10.51 -7.93 10.22
C ILE A 824 9.11 -7.35 10.40
N SER A 825 8.56 -6.77 9.33
CA SER A 825 7.29 -6.08 9.29
C SER A 825 6.69 -6.18 7.89
N VAL A 826 5.39 -5.98 7.76
CA VAL A 826 4.71 -5.81 6.46
C VAL A 826 3.96 -4.49 6.41
N LYS A 827 3.79 -3.95 5.20
CA LYS A 827 3.00 -2.75 4.95
C LYS A 827 1.59 -3.11 4.49
N SER A 828 0.61 -2.95 5.38
CA SER A 828 -0.81 -3.06 5.06
C SER A 828 -1.27 -1.79 4.36
N TYR A 829 -1.17 -1.75 3.02
CA TYR A 829 -1.31 -0.51 2.26
C TYR A 829 -2.73 -0.33 1.71
N ASN A 830 -3.51 0.54 2.37
CA ASN A 830 -4.87 0.94 1.98
C ASN A 830 -5.79 -0.24 1.63
N GLN A 831 -5.72 -1.33 2.40
CA GLN A 831 -6.67 -2.44 2.31
C GLN A 831 -8.08 -1.92 2.66
N PRO A 832 -9.04 -1.91 1.73
CA PRO A 832 -10.29 -1.20 1.91
C PRO A 832 -11.19 -1.84 2.97
N ARG A 833 -11.27 -3.18 2.98
CA ARG A 833 -12.15 -3.90 3.89
C ARG A 833 -11.44 -4.24 5.21
N ARG A 834 -12.17 -4.23 6.33
CA ARG A 834 -11.62 -4.35 7.68
C ARG A 834 -11.23 -5.77 8.06
N GLU A 835 -12.00 -6.76 7.64
CA GLU A 835 -11.66 -8.19 7.77
C GLU A 835 -10.30 -8.49 7.14
N GLN A 836 -9.96 -7.89 6.00
CA GLN A 836 -8.64 -8.07 5.36
C GLN A 836 -7.51 -7.55 6.26
N ARG A 837 -7.71 -6.38 6.88
CA ARG A 837 -6.72 -5.79 7.79
C ARG A 837 -6.57 -6.66 9.04
N GLN A 838 -7.67 -7.11 9.63
CA GLN A 838 -7.64 -7.99 10.80
C GLN A 838 -6.98 -9.35 10.50
N GLN A 839 -7.23 -9.95 9.34
CA GLN A 839 -6.56 -11.16 8.85
C GLN A 839 -5.04 -10.96 8.70
N ILE A 840 -4.61 -9.83 8.11
CA ILE A 840 -3.18 -9.47 8.00
C ILE A 840 -2.53 -9.35 9.38
N ILE A 841 -3.18 -8.68 10.33
CA ILE A 841 -2.67 -8.54 11.71
C ILE A 841 -2.64 -9.88 12.41
N GLN A 842 -3.64 -10.74 12.18
CA GLN A 842 -3.66 -12.09 12.76
C GLN A 842 -2.51 -12.95 12.24
N ALA A 843 -2.33 -13.03 10.92
CA ALA A 843 -1.20 -13.72 10.31
C ALA A 843 0.14 -13.14 10.79
N ALA A 844 0.24 -11.81 10.98
CA ALA A 844 1.45 -11.17 11.48
C ALA A 844 1.77 -11.57 12.92
N SER A 845 0.75 -11.64 13.77
CA SER A 845 0.88 -12.11 15.15
C SER A 845 1.43 -13.54 15.21
N GLU A 846 0.91 -14.44 14.38
CA GLU A 846 1.35 -15.84 14.30
C GLU A 846 2.77 -15.98 13.72
N LEU A 847 3.15 -15.05 12.85
CA LEU A 847 4.46 -14.98 12.23
C LEU A 847 5.44 -14.06 12.97
N ASP A 848 5.14 -13.56 14.16
CA ASP A 848 6.04 -12.65 14.90
C ASP A 848 6.52 -11.47 14.02
N MET A 849 5.61 -10.87 13.24
CA MET A 849 5.85 -9.71 12.39
C MET A 849 5.07 -8.50 12.88
N MET A 850 5.64 -7.31 12.65
CA MET A 850 4.94 -6.05 12.86
C MET A 850 4.10 -5.68 11.63
N VAL A 851 3.03 -4.90 11.82
CA VAL A 851 2.18 -4.40 10.73
C VAL A 851 2.17 -2.89 10.76
N VAL A 852 2.79 -2.30 9.74
CA VAL A 852 2.77 -0.86 9.55
C VAL A 852 1.72 -0.52 8.48
N PRO A 853 0.74 0.36 8.75
CA PRO A 853 -0.23 0.78 7.75
C PRO A 853 0.23 2.05 7.03
N GLU A 854 -0.44 2.40 5.94
CA GLU A 854 -0.30 3.75 5.36
C GLU A 854 -0.77 4.84 6.33
N GLY A 855 -1.95 4.67 6.91
CA GLY A 855 -2.72 5.81 7.38
C GLY A 855 -3.25 6.59 6.17
N GLY A 856 -4.57 6.73 6.08
CA GLY A 856 -5.22 7.29 4.91
C GLY A 856 -5.66 8.75 5.08
N MET A 857 -6.13 9.29 3.97
CA MET A 857 -6.92 10.53 3.84
C MET A 857 -8.31 10.45 4.51
N ARG A 858 -8.55 9.43 5.33
CA ARG A 858 -9.84 8.97 5.84
C ARG A 858 -9.77 8.83 7.36
N PHE A 859 -10.57 9.63 8.08
CA PHE A 859 -10.50 9.67 9.52
C PHE A 859 -10.97 8.35 10.14
N GLN A 860 -12.11 7.83 9.68
CA GLN A 860 -12.71 6.61 10.25
C GLN A 860 -11.81 5.41 10.01
N HIS A 861 -11.31 5.25 8.77
CA HIS A 861 -10.31 4.24 8.43
C HIS A 861 -9.08 4.26 9.36
N ASN A 862 -8.55 5.44 9.69
CA ASN A 862 -7.37 5.55 10.55
C ASN A 862 -7.68 5.13 11.98
N MET A 863 -8.85 5.48 12.52
CA MET A 863 -9.23 5.07 13.88
C MET A 863 -9.40 3.55 13.99
N THR A 864 -9.94 2.89 12.96
CA THR A 864 -10.01 1.41 12.94
C THR A 864 -8.62 0.76 13.01
N MET A 865 -7.57 1.37 12.46
CA MET A 865 -6.21 0.80 12.52
C MET A 865 -5.64 0.80 13.94
N LEU A 866 -5.96 1.83 14.75
CA LEU A 866 -5.59 1.87 16.16
C LEU A 866 -6.32 0.77 16.93
N VAL A 867 -7.63 0.67 16.72
CA VAL A 867 -8.51 -0.30 17.39
C VAL A 867 -8.14 -1.74 17.02
N ASP A 868 -7.74 -1.98 15.77
CA ASP A 868 -7.32 -3.30 15.29
C ASP A 868 -5.86 -3.64 15.68
N GLY A 869 -5.11 -2.75 16.33
CA GLY A 869 -3.78 -3.07 16.89
C GLY A 869 -2.62 -3.04 15.87
N HIS A 870 -2.63 -2.11 14.92
CA HIS A 870 -1.47 -1.87 14.05
C HIS A 870 -0.26 -1.38 14.87
N THR A 871 0.95 -1.70 14.39
CA THR A 871 2.21 -1.31 15.07
C THR A 871 2.41 0.20 15.08
N THR A 872 2.16 0.85 13.94
CA THR A 872 2.33 2.29 13.74
C THR A 872 1.11 2.90 13.04
N MET A 873 1.10 4.22 12.92
CA MET A 873 0.27 5.01 12.01
C MET A 873 1.18 6.01 11.30
N GLU A 874 1.42 5.84 10.00
CA GLU A 874 2.56 6.49 9.33
C GLU A 874 2.23 7.80 8.59
N HIS A 875 0.96 8.03 8.27
CA HIS A 875 0.52 9.29 7.66
C HIS A 875 -0.30 10.15 8.62
N SER A 876 -0.45 11.43 8.28
CA SER A 876 -1.18 12.38 9.09
C SER A 876 -2.65 11.99 9.25
N VAL A 877 -3.20 12.09 10.47
CA VAL A 877 -4.66 12.06 10.65
C VAL A 877 -5.22 13.28 9.90
N PRO A 878 -6.21 13.12 9.00
CA PRO A 878 -6.56 14.16 8.03
C PRO A 878 -7.36 15.34 8.62
N VAL A 879 -7.72 15.29 9.89
CA VAL A 879 -8.49 16.34 10.58
C VAL A 879 -7.58 17.46 11.09
N GLN A 880 -8.15 18.67 11.23
CA GLN A 880 -7.37 19.83 11.70
C GLN A 880 -6.93 19.68 13.15
N ASN A 881 -7.81 19.20 14.03
CA ASN A 881 -7.54 19.01 15.46
C ASN A 881 -8.13 17.67 15.93
N VAL A 882 -7.52 17.10 16.96
CA VAL A 882 -8.04 15.95 17.70
C VAL A 882 -8.45 16.37 19.11
N TYR A 883 -9.59 15.86 19.57
CA TYR A 883 -10.22 16.22 20.84
C TYR A 883 -10.10 15.08 21.86
N ASP A 884 -10.71 15.28 23.03
CA ASP A 884 -10.49 14.40 24.18
C ASP A 884 -10.91 12.95 23.94
N ASP A 885 -11.90 12.70 23.08
CA ASP A 885 -12.27 11.34 22.67
C ASP A 885 -11.08 10.58 22.04
N VAL A 886 -10.47 11.17 21.01
CA VAL A 886 -9.32 10.57 20.31
C VAL A 886 -8.09 10.56 21.21
N LYS A 887 -7.84 11.60 22.00
CA LYS A 887 -6.69 11.62 22.93
C LYS A 887 -6.79 10.54 23.99
N GLN A 888 -7.98 10.34 24.58
CA GLN A 888 -8.21 9.29 25.57
C GLN A 888 -8.02 7.91 24.94
N LEU A 889 -8.55 7.66 23.73
CA LEU A 889 -8.27 6.42 22.99
C LEU A 889 -6.77 6.24 22.73
N TRP A 890 -6.11 7.28 22.22
CA TRP A 890 -4.70 7.23 21.82
C TRP A 890 -3.75 6.92 22.98
N SER A 891 -3.96 7.57 24.12
CA SER A 891 -3.14 7.38 25.34
C SER A 891 -3.22 5.98 25.95
N GLN A 892 -4.19 5.18 25.52
CA GLN A 892 -4.48 3.85 26.05
C GLN A 892 -4.16 2.73 25.03
N VAL A 893 -3.60 3.05 23.85
CA VAL A 893 -3.21 2.05 22.84
C VAL A 893 -1.70 2.05 22.58
N GLY A 894 -1.16 0.88 22.23
CA GLY A 894 0.27 0.71 21.95
C GLY A 894 0.74 1.12 20.55
N THR A 895 -0.12 1.69 19.70
CA THR A 895 0.22 2.06 18.31
C THR A 895 1.09 3.32 18.28
N ALA A 896 2.27 3.25 17.67
CA ALA A 896 3.13 4.42 17.53
C ALA A 896 2.61 5.40 16.45
N TYR A 897 2.92 6.70 16.58
CA TYR A 897 2.58 7.70 15.58
C TYR A 897 3.83 8.21 14.85
N THR A 898 3.91 8.03 13.54
CA THR A 898 5.05 8.43 12.71
C THR A 898 4.62 9.29 11.52
N PRO A 899 3.91 10.43 11.75
CA PRO A 899 3.28 11.17 10.68
C PRO A 899 4.29 11.75 9.69
N THR A 900 4.13 11.38 8.42
CA THR A 900 4.95 11.89 7.33
C THR A 900 4.64 13.36 7.06
N PHE A 901 5.52 14.29 7.48
CA PHE A 901 5.34 15.73 7.19
C PHE A 901 5.55 16.11 5.72
N VAL A 902 6.18 15.23 4.94
CA VAL A 902 6.29 15.36 3.47
C VAL A 902 4.96 15.06 2.78
N VAL A 903 4.02 14.36 3.43
CA VAL A 903 2.67 14.07 2.90
C VAL A 903 1.65 14.43 3.97
N SER A 904 1.31 15.72 4.06
CA SER A 904 0.37 16.27 5.05
C SER A 904 -0.98 16.58 4.41
N TYR A 905 -1.98 15.70 4.56
CA TYR A 905 -3.27 15.80 3.86
C TYR A 905 -4.06 17.08 4.19
N GLY A 906 -4.62 17.75 3.18
CA GLY A 906 -5.48 18.93 3.38
C GLY A 906 -4.75 20.28 3.31
N GLY A 907 -3.68 20.37 2.54
CA GLY A 907 -2.94 21.61 2.24
C GLY A 907 -1.60 21.30 1.55
N LEU A 908 -0.77 22.33 1.34
CA LEU A 908 0.59 22.15 0.84
C LEU A 908 1.44 21.35 1.83
N MET A 909 2.32 20.49 1.31
CA MET A 909 3.12 19.59 2.13
C MET A 909 4.37 20.28 2.70
N GLY A 910 5.06 19.59 3.61
CA GLY A 910 6.24 20.14 4.28
C GLY A 910 7.44 20.35 3.36
N GLU A 911 7.56 19.55 2.29
CA GLU A 911 8.65 19.71 1.32
C GLU A 911 8.54 21.04 0.56
N GLU A 912 7.33 21.41 0.11
CA GLU A 912 7.07 22.68 -0.58
C GLU A 912 7.29 23.90 0.32
N TYR A 913 7.10 23.76 1.64
CA TYR A 913 7.44 24.82 2.59
C TYR A 913 8.94 25.12 2.56
N TRP A 914 9.78 24.10 2.62
CA TRP A 914 11.23 24.27 2.57
C TRP A 914 11.70 24.80 1.24
N TYR A 915 11.07 24.35 0.14
CA TYR A 915 11.27 24.98 -1.15
C TYR A 915 10.92 26.46 -1.04
N ASP A 916 9.68 26.87 -0.72
CA ASP A 916 9.27 28.29 -0.68
C ASP A 916 10.24 29.13 0.16
N ARG A 917 10.44 28.74 1.42
CA ARG A 917 11.09 29.54 2.47
C ARG A 917 12.62 29.57 2.37
N THR A 918 13.24 28.61 1.69
CA THR A 918 14.71 28.50 1.71
C THR A 918 15.29 28.23 0.32
N ASN A 919 16.60 28.43 0.20
CA ASN A 919 17.34 28.07 -1.02
C ASN A 919 17.98 26.70 -0.87
N VAL A 920 17.18 25.63 -0.79
CA VAL A 920 17.72 24.27 -0.56
C VAL A 920 18.77 23.85 -1.61
N TRP A 921 18.69 24.37 -2.84
CA TRP A 921 19.68 24.10 -3.90
C TRP A 921 21.04 24.79 -3.68
N GLU A 922 21.13 25.71 -2.72
CA GLU A 922 22.37 26.34 -2.27
C GLU A 922 22.98 25.61 -1.07
N ASN A 923 22.27 24.61 -0.50
CA ASN A 923 22.77 23.85 0.63
C ASN A 923 23.91 22.91 0.20
N PRO A 924 25.17 23.16 0.62
CA PRO A 924 26.31 22.39 0.14
C PRO A 924 26.32 20.93 0.63
N ARG A 925 25.68 20.65 1.78
CA ARG A 925 25.56 19.29 2.33
C ARG A 925 24.61 18.45 1.49
N LEU A 926 23.43 18.98 1.15
CA LEU A 926 22.46 18.33 0.25
C LEU A 926 23.06 18.13 -1.15
N MET A 927 23.60 19.20 -1.73
CA MET A 927 24.09 19.19 -3.10
C MET A 927 25.39 18.38 -3.30
N ARG A 928 26.02 17.92 -2.22
CA ARG A 928 27.19 17.02 -2.29
C ARG A 928 26.81 15.63 -2.80
N TYR A 929 25.61 15.15 -2.47
CA TYR A 929 25.17 13.80 -2.78
C TYR A 929 23.97 13.82 -3.75
N SER A 930 23.02 14.74 -3.58
CA SER A 930 21.81 14.76 -4.39
C SER A 930 22.04 15.29 -5.82
N PRO A 931 21.53 14.60 -6.87
CA PRO A 931 21.68 15.04 -8.25
C PRO A 931 20.98 16.38 -8.53
N LYS A 932 21.70 17.31 -9.18
CA LYS A 932 21.16 18.62 -9.60
C LYS A 932 19.91 18.51 -10.47
N SER A 933 19.86 17.50 -11.34
CA SER A 933 18.71 17.22 -12.20
C SER A 933 17.43 16.88 -11.42
N ARG A 934 17.54 16.50 -10.15
CA ARG A 934 16.40 16.22 -9.26
C ARG A 934 16.04 17.44 -8.39
N VAL A 935 17.03 18.14 -7.85
CA VAL A 935 16.79 19.27 -6.93
C VAL A 935 16.37 20.54 -7.67
N TYR A 936 17.07 20.91 -8.74
CA TYR A 936 16.89 22.22 -9.39
C TYR A 936 15.47 22.45 -9.93
N PRO A 937 14.83 21.51 -10.66
CA PRO A 937 13.51 21.73 -11.23
C PRO A 937 12.41 21.96 -10.17
N ARG A 938 12.58 21.43 -8.96
CA ARG A 938 11.61 21.56 -7.86
C ARG A 938 11.84 22.82 -7.03
N ALA A 939 13.11 23.15 -6.79
CA ALA A 939 13.45 24.14 -5.78
C ALA A 939 13.70 25.56 -6.34
N ILE A 940 14.22 25.71 -7.56
CA ILE A 940 14.60 27.03 -8.08
C ILE A 940 13.37 27.85 -8.50
N ARG A 941 12.52 27.28 -9.36
CA ARG A 941 11.27 27.93 -9.82
C ARG A 941 10.08 27.29 -9.11
N ARG A 942 9.75 27.83 -7.95
CA ARG A 942 8.79 27.26 -7.00
C ARG A 942 7.58 28.18 -6.74
N PRO A 943 6.40 27.63 -6.45
CA PRO A 943 5.27 28.41 -5.98
C PRO A 943 5.53 28.95 -4.56
N LYS A 944 4.77 29.99 -4.18
CA LYS A 944 4.76 30.54 -2.82
C LYS A 944 3.34 30.62 -2.29
N ALA A 945 3.17 30.42 -0.98
CA ALA A 945 1.88 30.57 -0.31
C ALA A 945 2.02 31.19 1.10
N PRO A 946 0.94 31.75 1.69
CA PRO A 946 0.91 32.08 3.12
C PRO A 946 1.09 30.85 4.02
N ASP A 947 1.57 31.04 5.25
CA ASP A 947 1.81 29.93 6.19
C ASP A 947 0.55 29.10 6.50
N SER A 948 -0.64 29.71 6.42
CA SER A 948 -1.92 29.02 6.61
C SER A 948 -2.19 27.90 5.61
N GLU A 949 -1.55 27.93 4.44
CA GLU A 949 -1.75 26.92 3.39
C GLU A 949 -0.82 25.70 3.55
N TYR A 950 0.17 25.74 4.46
CA TYR A 950 1.10 24.64 4.69
C TYR A 950 0.66 23.78 5.88
N ASN A 951 0.12 22.60 5.57
CA ASN A 951 -0.57 21.80 6.57
C ASN A 951 0.35 21.08 7.57
N HIS A 952 1.59 20.77 7.18
CA HIS A 952 2.52 20.01 8.02
C HIS A 952 2.72 20.60 9.44
N VAL A 953 2.56 21.92 9.62
CA VAL A 953 2.63 22.58 10.93
C VAL A 953 1.45 22.16 11.83
N PHE A 954 0.24 22.06 11.29
CA PHE A 954 -0.92 21.57 12.04
C PHE A 954 -0.77 20.10 12.38
N VAL A 955 -0.29 19.29 11.43
CA VAL A 955 0.02 17.87 11.67
C VAL A 955 1.01 17.73 12.81
N ALA A 956 2.09 18.54 12.83
CA ALA A 956 3.08 18.51 13.91
C ALA A 956 2.49 18.90 15.28
N ARG A 957 1.57 19.87 15.33
CA ARG A 957 0.86 20.23 16.57
C ARG A 957 -0.01 19.09 17.08
N ASN A 958 -0.76 18.43 16.20
CA ASN A 958 -1.57 17.26 16.57
C ASN A 958 -0.70 16.09 17.04
N ALA A 959 0.39 15.80 16.32
CA ALA A 959 1.33 14.76 16.71
C ALA A 959 1.93 15.02 18.10
N LYS A 960 2.28 16.27 18.40
CA LYS A 960 2.72 16.67 19.73
C LYS A 960 1.61 16.50 20.77
N ALA A 961 0.39 16.97 20.48
CA ALA A 961 -0.73 16.85 21.41
C ALA A 961 -1.08 15.40 21.76
N LEU A 962 -1.00 14.49 20.78
CA LEU A 962 -1.18 13.06 20.98
C LEU A 962 -0.04 12.49 21.84
N ARG A 963 1.22 12.75 21.49
CA ARG A 963 2.38 12.31 22.28
C ARG A 963 2.36 12.81 23.73
N ASP A 964 1.92 14.05 23.96
CA ASP A 964 1.84 14.62 25.29
C ASP A 964 0.72 13.97 26.13
N ALA A 965 -0.30 13.38 25.47
CA ALA A 965 -1.39 12.67 26.13
C ALA A 965 -1.02 11.24 26.55
N GLY A 966 -0.01 10.65 25.91
CA GLY A 966 0.45 9.27 26.10
C GLY A 966 0.77 8.63 24.76
#